data_AF-A0A951WXH7-F1
#
_entry.id   AF-A0A951WXH7-F1
#
_cell.length_a   1.000
_cell.length_b   1.000
_cell.length_c   1.000
_cell.angle_alpha   90.00
_cell.angle_beta   90.00
_cell.angle_gamma   90.00
#
_symmetry.space_group_name_H-M   'P 1'
#
loop_
_entity.id
_entity.type
_entity.pdbx_description
1 polymer ?
#
loop_
_entity_poly.entity_id
_entity_poly.type
_entity_poly.pdbx_seq_one_letter_code
_entity_poly.pdbx_strand_id
1 'polypeptide(L)'
;MRQTYLPFAVFALAVLLFAGALLLAAGSGVSAQTATPTPSATSTATVSVAYTYTVQPGDSWTSVARNTGVSIVQLQAANPQAVRQSGWLIVGEQLVVPVPQPRGTPAGAAATGTATATAGPLVYTVQPGESWNSIAQKFGVSPNLLRAANPRSIRPGLVLFRGEQLIIPTVAGTEATEPTLAPAGPAPTATEVATAPATLAPAEEATEEPTAAPTEEPTEEATAAPTEEPAEEATPEPTPEPVEEATEAATPEPVEEAATEPAEATPEAIEEPGPYCPEALAAYPAQLAEMAKAPDGTDAVLAFLSECEALDENNVRQADWTGDGVDDLAVVVVNPQSDAAMPETDLLLFTSTGDGFAMSYRARAAGKVTILATDDINDDGQPDVVWVDTTCGASTCFDAVSVRSWDGTAWRNWTERTVTMAYAEVSLDDVRPEGQGKEIILEGGVYGSVGAGPQRSRTEVWSSVEGAPYALQDTTYERTNCLYFKVLDAGEALERFAEIGLVQAREMYNEAVTNRNLVKCWQHENELEELRSFSLFRLAVINAYAGSPEEAAESIAQLQDAYPDSIYTAMGETWLDAYERSGNDVATACAAVTRFAQSNPATYESLSDYGYGNPTITAEELCPILDIEVPGAAEATEVAPAPAVQAGETITPLATLTATADVGAVVAPVPGQEGELPDCPTTLDGYANALPDLIQVAGGDPLVIETWLRLCDGMADDRGGMLIEDLNGDGIGDALFLPTIVSDLGFGPGGAQGAVLLFHGTGDGSYTLVYAPDVYGQPTLLAAGDLNGDGAIDLSWTIEGCSTFCVKEVQAVTWDPDGEEYVSIIEPGATIAEGTARVQDLPDDAPGLGKALVLEGGISGTPEGGLEVPHTEIWQSVGGQPFRRLSWTYDREEDGNDCLGLRLVEADVALQAADAIGYGSAIELYGDSLNPALRACSIFGVPATEELKLLQGLATFRLIQAQALNGDVAAARADLTALEQGQPDSPYARAAAQWLDSLEESGDSGAACQAVQSIFDKETLTWQITDHFGYNHPALAPEQICFVPR
;
A
#
# COMPACT_ATOMS: atom_id res chain seq x y z
N MET A 1 33.65 -43.35 -10.64
CA MET A 1 34.53 -43.44 -11.83
C MET A 1 33.90 -44.37 -12.86
N ARG A 2 33.91 -44.00 -14.15
CA ARG A 2 33.50 -44.81 -15.34
C ARG A 2 32.02 -45.27 -15.41
N GLN A 3 31.42 -45.49 -16.59
CA GLN A 3 31.51 -44.79 -17.89
C GLN A 3 30.40 -45.33 -18.83
N THR A 4 29.67 -44.45 -19.55
CA THR A 4 28.92 -44.68 -20.82
C THR A 4 27.93 -45.87 -20.94
N TYR A 5 26.72 -45.62 -21.47
CA TYR A 5 26.35 -45.97 -22.88
C TYR A 5 24.87 -45.64 -23.23
N LEU A 6 24.67 -44.81 -24.27
CA LEU A 6 23.50 -44.82 -25.18
C LEU A 6 23.74 -45.89 -26.30
N PRO A 7 22.81 -46.31 -27.21
CA PRO A 7 22.13 -45.41 -28.19
C PRO A 7 20.81 -45.94 -28.86
N PHE A 8 20.51 -45.44 -30.10
CA PHE A 8 19.44 -45.77 -31.09
C PHE A 8 18.14 -44.93 -30.96
N ALA A 9 17.47 -44.41 -32.02
CA ALA A 9 17.58 -44.53 -33.50
C ALA A 9 16.71 -43.42 -34.23
N VAL A 10 16.72 -43.09 -35.55
CA VAL A 10 17.65 -43.28 -36.71
C VAL A 10 17.17 -42.47 -37.98
N PHE A 11 18.09 -41.83 -38.73
CA PHE A 11 18.03 -41.37 -40.17
C PHE A 11 17.07 -40.22 -40.62
N ALA A 12 17.28 -39.46 -41.73
CA ALA A 12 18.46 -39.03 -42.57
C ALA A 12 17.97 -38.26 -43.85
N LEU A 13 18.74 -37.50 -44.68
CA LEU A 13 19.90 -36.58 -44.53
C LEU A 13 20.29 -35.96 -45.92
N ALA A 14 20.49 -34.62 -46.04
CA ALA A 14 21.06 -33.88 -47.20
C ALA A 14 21.39 -32.41 -46.79
N VAL A 15 22.44 -31.64 -47.20
CA VAL A 15 23.58 -31.72 -48.16
C VAL A 15 23.21 -31.40 -49.64
N LEU A 16 23.75 -30.39 -50.37
CA LEU A 16 25.14 -29.92 -50.65
C LEU A 16 25.26 -28.36 -50.65
N LEU A 17 26.33 -27.64 -50.23
CA LEU A 17 27.80 -27.67 -50.41
C LEU A 17 28.39 -26.92 -51.63
N PHE A 18 29.25 -25.89 -51.38
CA PHE A 18 30.46 -25.58 -52.16
C PHE A 18 31.43 -24.66 -51.38
N ALA A 19 32.73 -24.66 -51.72
CA ALA A 19 33.77 -23.82 -51.10
C ALA A 19 34.89 -23.43 -52.10
N GLY A 20 35.66 -22.36 -51.80
CA GLY A 20 36.81 -21.91 -52.60
C GLY A 20 37.46 -20.65 -52.01
N ALA A 21 38.78 -20.44 -52.23
CA ALA A 21 39.57 -19.42 -51.52
C ALA A 21 40.67 -18.76 -52.37
N LEU A 22 41.32 -17.75 -51.78
CA LEU A 22 42.68 -17.23 -52.06
C LEU A 22 42.88 -16.25 -53.25
N LEU A 23 43.23 -14.99 -52.95
CA LEU A 23 44.49 -14.36 -53.40
C LEU A 23 44.88 -13.13 -52.57
N LEU A 24 46.18 -12.79 -52.54
CA LEU A 24 46.74 -11.63 -51.83
C LEU A 24 47.11 -10.49 -52.80
N ALA A 25 47.15 -9.26 -52.29
CA ALA A 25 48.04 -8.20 -52.74
C ALA A 25 48.53 -7.39 -51.53
N ALA A 26 49.81 -6.97 -51.51
CA ALA A 26 50.45 -6.31 -50.37
C ALA A 26 51.10 -4.97 -50.76
N GLY A 27 51.28 -4.06 -49.79
CA GLY A 27 51.90 -2.75 -50.00
C GLY A 27 52.32 -2.06 -48.69
N SER A 28 53.53 -2.35 -48.20
CA SER A 28 54.11 -1.84 -46.94
C SER A 28 54.81 -0.47 -47.09
N GLY A 29 54.97 0.34 -46.02
CA GLY A 29 55.70 1.62 -46.17
C GLY A 29 55.99 2.58 -44.99
N VAL A 30 56.52 2.12 -43.84
CA VAL A 30 57.59 2.81 -43.05
C VAL A 30 57.41 4.29 -42.56
N SER A 31 57.20 4.42 -41.25
CA SER A 31 57.88 5.32 -40.27
C SER A 31 57.96 6.87 -40.39
N ALA A 32 57.32 7.52 -39.39
CA ALA A 32 57.93 8.38 -38.34
C ALA A 32 58.12 9.92 -38.49
N GLN A 33 57.65 10.59 -37.41
CA GLN A 33 58.13 11.81 -36.74
C GLN A 33 57.88 13.25 -37.27
N THR A 34 57.18 14.00 -36.40
CA THR A 34 57.40 15.40 -35.96
C THR A 34 56.95 16.62 -36.78
N ALA A 35 56.55 17.63 -35.97
CA ALA A 35 56.49 19.08 -36.21
C ALA A 35 55.26 19.70 -36.92
N THR A 36 54.54 20.50 -36.13
CA THR A 36 53.52 21.48 -36.52
C THR A 36 54.09 22.58 -37.42
N PRO A 37 53.25 23.21 -38.27
CA PRO A 37 53.08 24.66 -38.08
C PRO A 37 51.63 25.18 -38.27
N THR A 38 51.33 26.30 -37.61
CA THR A 38 50.08 27.07 -37.68
C THR A 38 49.90 27.79 -39.03
N PRO A 39 48.65 27.94 -39.51
CA PRO A 39 48.20 29.20 -40.12
C PRO A 39 46.85 29.70 -39.56
N SER A 40 46.52 30.96 -39.80
CA SER A 40 45.31 31.62 -39.25
C SER A 40 44.27 32.02 -40.31
N ALA A 41 42.99 31.95 -39.92
CA ALA A 41 41.83 32.76 -40.33
C ALA A 41 41.48 32.94 -41.84
N THR A 42 40.24 32.60 -42.22
CA THR A 42 39.18 33.58 -42.61
C THR A 42 37.86 32.90 -43.03
N SER A 43 36.77 33.18 -42.28
CA SER A 43 35.33 33.30 -42.66
C SER A 43 34.59 32.28 -43.54
N THR A 44 33.34 31.98 -43.13
CA THR A 44 32.15 31.54 -43.91
C THR A 44 32.18 30.16 -44.60
N ALA A 45 31.09 29.36 -44.63
CA ALA A 45 29.74 29.49 -44.05
C ALA A 45 29.13 28.10 -43.77
N THR A 46 28.11 28.01 -42.91
CA THR A 46 27.44 26.75 -42.52
C THR A 46 26.04 26.63 -43.13
N VAL A 47 25.61 25.40 -43.43
CA VAL A 47 24.29 25.08 -44.03
C VAL A 47 23.35 24.53 -42.96
N SER A 48 22.09 24.98 -42.94
CA SER A 48 21.01 24.46 -42.09
C SER A 48 20.32 23.25 -42.74
N VAL A 49 20.06 22.21 -41.94
CA VAL A 49 19.21 21.07 -42.35
C VAL A 49 17.90 21.14 -41.58
N ALA A 50 16.79 20.91 -42.28
CA ALA A 50 15.45 20.71 -41.73
C ALA A 50 14.81 19.55 -42.48
N TYR A 51 13.93 18.79 -41.82
CA TYR A 51 13.20 17.68 -42.44
C TYR A 51 11.69 17.93 -42.37
N THR A 52 10.91 17.08 -43.05
CA THR A 52 9.45 17.24 -43.12
C THR A 52 8.76 16.09 -42.38
N TYR A 53 7.97 16.45 -41.37
CA TYR A 53 7.04 15.58 -40.66
C TYR A 53 5.70 15.55 -41.39
N THR A 54 4.96 14.44 -41.32
CA THR A 54 3.58 14.35 -41.85
C THR A 54 2.62 14.04 -40.72
N VAL A 55 1.61 14.89 -40.55
CA VAL A 55 0.61 14.85 -39.46
C VAL A 55 -0.20 13.55 -39.51
N GLN A 56 -0.26 12.84 -38.39
CA GLN A 56 -1.03 11.61 -38.20
C GLN A 56 -2.40 11.87 -37.55
N PRO A 57 -3.32 10.89 -37.49
CA PRO A 57 -4.50 10.97 -36.63
C PRO A 57 -4.09 11.26 -35.18
N GLY A 58 -4.83 12.16 -34.49
CA GLY A 58 -4.53 12.58 -33.11
C GLY A 58 -3.52 13.73 -32.96
N ASP A 59 -2.80 14.13 -34.02
CA ASP A 59 -1.74 15.15 -33.88
C ASP A 59 -2.24 16.57 -33.60
N SER A 60 -1.51 17.23 -32.71
CA SER A 60 -1.63 18.65 -32.37
C SER A 60 -0.27 19.35 -32.49
N TRP A 61 -0.27 20.69 -32.49
CA TRP A 61 1.00 21.43 -32.43
C TRP A 61 1.83 21.08 -31.20
N THR A 62 1.18 20.69 -30.09
CA THR A 62 1.84 20.30 -28.84
C THR A 62 2.47 18.91 -28.94
N SER A 63 1.75 17.90 -29.48
CA SER A 63 2.30 16.54 -29.66
C SER A 63 3.46 16.55 -30.64
N VAL A 64 3.31 17.19 -31.80
CA VAL A 64 4.40 17.23 -32.80
C VAL A 64 5.60 18.02 -32.28
N ALA A 65 5.40 19.11 -31.52
CA ALA A 65 6.49 19.86 -30.90
C ALA A 65 7.28 19.01 -29.89
N ARG A 66 6.58 18.37 -28.94
CA ARG A 66 7.16 17.44 -27.96
C ARG A 66 7.92 16.31 -28.65
N ASN A 67 7.25 15.59 -29.53
CA ASN A 67 7.77 14.40 -30.21
C ASN A 67 8.88 14.70 -31.24
N THR A 68 9.22 15.98 -31.49
CA THR A 68 10.31 16.37 -32.40
C THR A 68 11.34 17.34 -31.78
N GLY A 69 11.28 17.58 -30.46
CA GLY A 69 12.29 18.35 -29.73
C GLY A 69 12.39 19.84 -30.13
N VAL A 70 11.32 20.42 -30.68
CA VAL A 70 11.26 21.83 -31.07
C VAL A 70 10.08 22.52 -30.40
N SER A 71 10.25 23.76 -29.92
CA SER A 71 9.14 24.48 -29.29
C SER A 71 7.99 24.71 -30.28
N ILE A 72 6.75 24.73 -29.77
CA ILE A 72 5.54 25.04 -30.55
C ILE A 72 5.73 26.33 -31.39
N VAL A 73 6.38 27.35 -30.81
CA VAL A 73 6.66 28.63 -31.48
C VAL A 73 7.62 28.46 -32.65
N GLN A 74 8.68 27.64 -32.52
CA GLN A 74 9.61 27.35 -33.63
C GLN A 74 8.93 26.52 -34.72
N LEU A 75 8.13 25.50 -34.34
CA LEU A 75 7.40 24.65 -35.28
C LEU A 75 6.34 25.43 -36.06
N GLN A 76 5.60 26.32 -35.41
CA GLN A 76 4.63 27.22 -36.05
C GLN A 76 5.30 28.30 -36.89
N ALA A 77 6.44 28.86 -36.45
CA ALA A 77 7.21 29.84 -37.23
C ALA A 77 7.86 29.22 -38.49
N ALA A 78 8.19 27.93 -38.45
CA ALA A 78 8.60 27.16 -39.64
C ALA A 78 7.42 26.81 -40.56
N ASN A 79 6.18 26.81 -40.05
CA ASN A 79 4.97 26.37 -40.77
C ASN A 79 3.80 27.38 -40.76
N PRO A 80 4.02 28.66 -41.10
CA PRO A 80 2.96 29.68 -41.05
C PRO A 80 1.78 29.40 -42.00
N GLN A 81 1.94 28.50 -42.98
CA GLN A 81 0.87 28.04 -43.86
C GLN A 81 -0.14 27.08 -43.20
N ALA A 82 0.29 26.34 -42.17
CA ALA A 82 -0.56 25.37 -41.45
C ALA A 82 -1.20 25.97 -40.19
N VAL A 83 -0.72 27.14 -39.72
CA VAL A 83 -1.30 27.85 -38.57
C VAL A 83 -2.68 28.40 -38.94
N ARG A 84 -3.73 27.92 -38.27
CA ARG A 84 -5.14 28.24 -38.53
C ARG A 84 -5.81 28.86 -37.32
N GLN A 85 -6.91 29.60 -37.56
CA GLN A 85 -7.72 30.19 -36.48
C GLN A 85 -8.41 29.15 -35.57
N SER A 86 -8.55 27.89 -36.02
CA SER A 86 -9.01 26.77 -35.19
C SER A 86 -7.90 26.12 -34.35
N GLY A 87 -6.63 26.46 -34.56
CA GLY A 87 -5.48 25.79 -33.95
C GLY A 87 -5.16 24.40 -34.52
N TRP A 88 -6.03 23.80 -35.33
CA TRP A 88 -5.88 22.40 -35.76
C TRP A 88 -4.86 22.18 -36.89
N LEU A 89 -4.12 21.08 -36.76
CA LEU A 89 -3.41 20.41 -37.86
C LEU A 89 -4.41 19.57 -38.68
N ILE A 90 -4.08 19.26 -39.93
CA ILE A 90 -4.89 18.37 -40.77
C ILE A 90 -4.10 17.07 -41.01
N VAL A 91 -4.72 15.91 -40.78
CA VAL A 91 -4.10 14.60 -41.04
C VAL A 91 -3.63 14.51 -42.50
N GLY A 92 -2.37 14.11 -42.70
CA GLY A 92 -1.70 14.10 -44.00
C GLY A 92 -1.07 15.43 -44.43
N GLU A 93 -1.19 16.50 -43.64
CA GLU A 93 -0.45 17.75 -43.86
C GLU A 93 1.04 17.60 -43.54
N GLN A 94 1.89 18.38 -44.21
CA GLN A 94 3.35 18.33 -44.04
C GLN A 94 3.88 19.56 -43.31
N LEU A 95 4.65 19.32 -42.24
CA LEU A 95 5.28 20.33 -41.40
C LEU A 95 6.80 20.24 -41.49
N VAL A 96 7.48 21.37 -41.71
CA VAL A 96 8.93 21.48 -41.68
C VAL A 96 9.41 21.59 -40.23
N VAL A 97 10.27 20.67 -39.79
CA VAL A 97 10.83 20.61 -38.43
C VAL A 97 12.25 21.21 -38.42
N PRO A 98 12.50 22.33 -37.70
CA PRO A 98 13.79 23.01 -37.67
C PRO A 98 14.69 22.50 -36.52
N VAL A 99 15.63 21.60 -36.82
CA VAL A 99 16.54 21.01 -35.81
C VAL A 99 17.40 22.08 -35.11
N PRO A 100 17.38 22.20 -33.77
CA PRO A 100 18.25 23.12 -33.04
C PRO A 100 19.72 22.67 -33.04
N GLN A 101 20.65 23.63 -32.98
CA GLN A 101 22.02 23.38 -32.52
C GLN A 101 22.26 24.15 -31.22
N PRO A 102 22.94 23.55 -30.21
CA PRO A 102 23.29 24.25 -28.98
C PRO A 102 24.24 25.40 -29.28
N ARG A 103 24.03 26.55 -28.64
CA ARG A 103 24.78 27.78 -28.91
C ARG A 103 25.13 28.52 -27.62
N GLY A 104 26.42 28.48 -27.27
CA GLY A 104 26.94 29.08 -26.04
C GLY A 104 26.85 30.62 -25.98
N THR A 105 27.03 31.12 -24.76
CA THR A 105 26.97 32.53 -24.34
C THR A 105 27.97 33.44 -25.08
N PRO A 106 27.56 34.69 -25.33
CA PRO A 106 28.47 35.82 -25.13
C PRO A 106 27.81 37.03 -24.43
N ALA A 107 28.63 37.87 -23.80
CA ALA A 107 28.19 38.92 -22.89
C ALA A 107 27.86 40.29 -23.55
N GLY A 108 26.87 40.96 -22.95
CA GLY A 108 26.77 42.40 -22.64
C GLY A 108 27.35 43.49 -23.56
N ALA A 109 26.47 44.40 -24.01
CA ALA A 109 26.77 45.82 -24.22
C ALA A 109 25.49 46.67 -24.07
N ALA A 110 25.58 47.85 -23.44
CA ALA A 110 24.41 48.68 -23.10
C ALA A 110 24.04 49.71 -24.18
N ALA A 111 22.77 50.14 -24.19
CA ALA A 111 22.28 51.32 -24.91
C ALA A 111 21.33 52.13 -24.01
N THR A 112 21.42 53.47 -24.06
CA THR A 112 20.74 54.39 -23.13
C THR A 112 19.51 55.06 -23.74
N GLY A 113 18.50 55.36 -22.92
CA GLY A 113 17.34 56.16 -23.33
C GLY A 113 16.47 56.60 -22.14
N THR A 114 16.51 57.89 -21.78
CA THR A 114 15.76 58.47 -20.64
C THR A 114 14.48 59.18 -21.10
N ALA A 115 13.37 58.92 -20.40
CA ALA A 115 12.10 59.65 -20.49
C ALA A 115 11.39 59.63 -19.11
N THR A 116 10.43 60.52 -18.87
CA THR A 116 10.06 60.95 -17.50
C THR A 116 8.59 60.72 -17.13
N ALA A 117 8.36 59.96 -16.06
CA ALA A 117 7.23 59.97 -15.08
C ALA A 117 5.76 60.15 -15.52
N THR A 118 4.83 59.38 -14.90
CA THR A 118 3.86 59.88 -13.86
C THR A 118 2.71 58.90 -13.53
N ALA A 119 2.59 58.53 -12.24
CA ALA A 119 1.39 58.14 -11.45
C ALA A 119 0.52 56.89 -11.75
N GLY A 120 0.27 56.13 -10.67
CA GLY A 120 -1.00 55.46 -10.34
C GLY A 120 -1.10 53.95 -10.66
N PRO A 121 -1.81 53.15 -9.83
CA PRO A 121 -2.18 51.79 -10.22
C PRO A 121 -3.16 51.85 -11.40
N LEU A 122 -2.81 51.21 -12.51
CA LEU A 122 -3.55 51.30 -13.76
C LEU A 122 -4.74 50.33 -13.72
N VAL A 123 -5.95 50.84 -13.55
CA VAL A 123 -7.18 50.03 -13.68
C VAL A 123 -7.59 49.98 -15.15
N TYR A 124 -7.73 48.77 -15.68
CA TYR A 124 -8.12 48.47 -17.05
C TYR A 124 -9.52 47.86 -17.11
N THR A 125 -10.26 48.06 -18.21
CA THR A 125 -11.61 47.52 -18.40
C THR A 125 -11.66 46.58 -19.60
N VAL A 126 -12.03 45.33 -19.37
CA VAL A 126 -12.02 44.24 -20.37
C VAL A 126 -12.92 44.54 -21.57
N GLN A 127 -12.35 44.51 -22.77
CA GLN A 127 -13.07 44.73 -24.04
C GLN A 127 -13.57 43.40 -24.66
N PRO A 128 -14.49 43.45 -25.65
CA PRO A 128 -15.02 42.23 -26.26
C PRO A 128 -13.92 41.41 -26.95
N GLY A 129 -13.75 40.15 -26.54
CA GLY A 129 -12.76 39.23 -27.09
C GLY A 129 -11.35 39.34 -26.51
N GLU A 130 -11.15 40.13 -25.44
CA GLU A 130 -9.91 40.13 -24.68
C GLU A 130 -9.87 39.00 -23.64
N SER A 131 -8.66 38.59 -23.28
CA SER A 131 -8.33 37.46 -22.40
C SER A 131 -7.15 37.83 -21.49
N TRP A 132 -6.91 37.07 -20.42
CA TRP A 132 -5.76 37.29 -19.53
C TRP A 132 -4.44 37.45 -20.30
N ASN A 133 -4.17 36.57 -21.28
CA ASN A 133 -2.93 36.59 -22.06
C ASN A 133 -2.83 37.84 -22.95
N SER A 134 -3.92 38.25 -23.60
CA SER A 134 -3.92 39.43 -24.49
C SER A 134 -3.89 40.76 -23.72
N ILE A 135 -4.48 40.81 -22.51
CA ILE A 135 -4.40 41.98 -21.63
C ILE A 135 -3.00 42.06 -20.97
N ALA A 136 -2.44 40.93 -20.53
CA ALA A 136 -1.10 40.88 -19.95
C ALA A 136 -0.03 41.35 -20.95
N GLN A 137 -0.06 40.81 -22.18
CA GLN A 137 0.81 41.22 -23.29
C GLN A 137 0.66 42.71 -23.63
N LYS A 138 -0.58 43.25 -23.58
CA LYS A 138 -0.89 44.66 -23.85
C LYS A 138 -0.27 45.63 -22.84
N PHE A 139 0.05 45.16 -21.64
CA PHE A 139 0.64 45.96 -20.56
C PHE A 139 2.07 45.55 -20.14
N GLY A 140 2.64 44.52 -20.77
CA GLY A 140 4.01 44.06 -20.48
C GLY A 140 4.17 43.36 -19.13
N VAL A 141 3.08 42.77 -18.61
CA VAL A 141 3.08 41.92 -17.40
C VAL A 141 2.90 40.46 -17.80
N SER A 142 3.26 39.51 -16.94
CA SER A 142 2.94 38.09 -17.19
C SER A 142 1.43 37.83 -16.94
N PRO A 143 0.81 36.83 -17.61
CA PRO A 143 -0.57 36.45 -17.32
C PRO A 143 -0.75 35.94 -15.89
N ASN A 144 0.32 35.40 -15.28
CA ASN A 144 0.33 34.94 -13.90
C ASN A 144 0.28 36.13 -12.94
N LEU A 145 1.15 37.14 -13.15
CA LEU A 145 1.16 38.37 -12.35
C LEU A 145 -0.13 39.18 -12.51
N LEU A 146 -0.73 39.20 -13.70
CA LEU A 146 -2.04 39.84 -13.92
C LEU A 146 -3.18 39.11 -13.20
N ARG A 147 -3.16 37.77 -13.15
CA ARG A 147 -4.13 36.96 -12.39
C ARG A 147 -3.94 37.15 -10.88
N ALA A 148 -2.70 37.08 -10.39
CA ALA A 148 -2.35 37.30 -8.97
C ALA A 148 -2.76 38.70 -8.46
N ALA A 149 -2.68 39.73 -9.32
CA ALA A 149 -3.19 41.07 -9.00
C ALA A 149 -4.73 41.18 -8.99
N ASN A 150 -5.46 40.15 -9.43
CA ASN A 150 -6.92 40.15 -9.62
C ASN A 150 -7.59 38.81 -9.23
N PRO A 151 -7.36 38.27 -8.01
CA PRO A 151 -7.82 36.94 -7.63
C PRO A 151 -9.34 36.80 -7.71
N ARG A 152 -10.09 37.88 -7.43
CA ARG A 152 -11.56 37.93 -7.50
C ARG A 152 -12.15 37.82 -8.92
N SER A 153 -11.31 37.82 -9.95
CA SER A 153 -11.72 37.60 -11.35
C SER A 153 -11.34 36.21 -11.86
N ILE A 154 -10.58 35.43 -11.09
CA ILE A 154 -10.22 34.03 -11.40
C ILE A 154 -11.44 33.13 -11.14
N ARG A 155 -11.62 32.13 -12.00
CA ARG A 155 -12.78 31.21 -12.05
C ARG A 155 -12.53 30.10 -13.09
N PRO A 156 -13.30 28.98 -13.07
CA PRO A 156 -13.16 27.89 -14.02
C PRO A 156 -13.11 28.35 -15.48
N GLY A 157 -12.22 27.74 -16.27
CA GLY A 157 -11.96 28.11 -17.66
C GLY A 157 -11.27 29.46 -17.89
N LEU A 158 -10.85 30.17 -16.82
CA LEU A 158 -10.16 31.47 -16.87
C LEU A 158 -10.89 32.56 -17.69
N VAL A 159 -12.22 32.48 -17.76
CA VAL A 159 -13.05 33.41 -18.54
C VAL A 159 -13.00 34.82 -17.95
N LEU A 160 -12.95 35.86 -18.80
CA LEU A 160 -13.15 37.26 -18.43
C LEU A 160 -14.51 37.77 -18.94
N PHE A 161 -15.18 38.62 -18.18
CA PHE A 161 -16.44 39.26 -18.58
C PHE A 161 -16.20 40.63 -19.20
N ARG A 162 -16.97 40.95 -20.24
CA ARG A 162 -16.95 42.27 -20.89
C ARG A 162 -17.34 43.36 -19.88
N GLY A 163 -16.48 44.36 -19.70
CA GLY A 163 -16.70 45.46 -18.75
C GLY A 163 -16.19 45.20 -17.32
N GLU A 164 -15.61 44.03 -17.06
CA GLU A 164 -14.89 43.72 -15.83
C GLU A 164 -13.66 44.63 -15.67
N GLN A 165 -13.28 44.96 -14.43
CA GLN A 165 -12.15 45.84 -14.13
C GLN A 165 -10.99 45.07 -13.53
N LEU A 166 -9.82 45.15 -14.17
CA LEU A 166 -8.58 44.50 -13.74
C LEU A 166 -7.55 45.56 -13.32
N ILE A 167 -6.88 45.33 -12.20
CA ILE A 167 -5.70 46.08 -11.75
C ILE A 167 -4.50 45.58 -12.56
N ILE A 168 -3.83 46.48 -13.28
CA ILE A 168 -2.57 46.21 -13.97
C ILE A 168 -1.42 46.56 -13.01
N PRO A 169 -0.62 45.57 -12.55
CA PRO A 169 0.53 45.84 -11.69
C PRO A 169 1.65 46.53 -12.47
N THR A 170 2.36 47.46 -11.84
CA THR A 170 3.47 48.20 -12.43
C THR A 170 4.77 47.87 -11.71
N VAL A 171 5.76 47.34 -12.42
CA VAL A 171 7.10 47.07 -11.88
C VAL A 171 7.88 48.37 -11.65
N ALA A 172 8.60 48.45 -10.52
CA ALA A 172 9.44 49.59 -10.14
C ALA A 172 10.79 49.10 -9.63
N GLY A 173 11.88 49.68 -10.13
CA GLY A 173 13.24 49.33 -9.72
C GLY A 173 13.61 49.88 -8.34
N THR A 174 14.39 49.10 -7.60
CA THR A 174 14.86 49.38 -6.24
C THR A 174 16.10 50.27 -6.19
N GLU A 175 16.24 51.05 -5.10
CA GLU A 175 17.52 51.55 -4.59
C GLU A 175 17.40 51.65 -3.05
N ALA A 176 18.48 51.33 -2.32
CA ALA A 176 18.43 51.03 -0.88
C ALA A 176 19.21 52.03 -0.01
N THR A 177 18.81 52.18 1.26
CA THR A 177 19.73 52.56 2.36
C THR A 177 19.15 52.22 3.74
N GLU A 178 20.04 52.07 4.73
CA GLU A 178 19.81 51.41 6.02
C GLU A 178 19.75 52.44 7.21
N PRO A 179 19.82 52.06 8.51
CA PRO A 179 18.73 52.22 9.49
C PRO A 179 18.98 53.35 10.52
N THR A 180 18.05 53.57 11.49
CA THR A 180 18.33 54.01 12.90
C THR A 180 17.05 54.24 13.77
N LEU A 181 16.91 53.44 14.84
CA LEU A 181 16.30 53.66 16.17
C LEU A 181 14.82 54.13 16.39
N ALA A 182 14.24 53.61 17.48
CA ALA A 182 12.93 53.87 18.10
C ALA A 182 13.02 54.97 19.21
N PRO A 183 12.07 55.18 20.18
CA PRO A 183 10.73 54.59 20.43
C PRO A 183 9.61 55.59 20.86
N ALA A 184 8.36 55.11 21.07
CA ALA A 184 7.46 55.42 22.22
C ALA A 184 5.99 54.95 22.01
N GLY A 185 5.31 54.53 23.09
CA GLY A 185 3.83 54.37 23.18
C GLY A 185 3.12 55.64 23.71
N PRO A 186 1.90 55.58 24.30
CA PRO A 186 1.15 54.41 24.81
C PRO A 186 -0.35 54.34 24.41
N ALA A 187 -1.10 53.41 25.02
CA ALA A 187 -2.56 53.20 24.86
C ALA A 187 -3.46 54.31 25.49
N PRO A 188 -4.76 54.32 25.14
CA PRO A 188 -5.82 53.78 26.02
C PRO A 188 -6.78 52.81 25.27
N THR A 189 -7.44 51.79 25.85
CA THR A 189 -8.22 51.66 27.11
C THR A 189 -9.64 52.29 27.06
N ALA A 190 -10.65 51.48 26.70
CA ALA A 190 -12.04 51.46 27.24
C ALA A 190 -12.93 50.44 26.47
N THR A 191 -14.09 49.93 26.93
CA THR A 191 -14.60 49.39 28.23
C THR A 191 -16.12 49.16 28.11
N GLU A 192 -16.67 48.05 28.65
CA GLU A 192 -18.12 47.79 28.95
C GLU A 192 -19.14 47.65 27.77
N VAL A 193 -20.28 46.93 27.87
CA VAL A 193 -20.69 45.79 28.75
C VAL A 193 -21.92 45.03 28.20
N ALA A 194 -22.05 43.74 28.59
CA ALA A 194 -23.21 42.83 28.74
C ALA A 194 -24.62 43.12 28.12
N THR A 195 -25.37 42.06 27.78
CA THR A 195 -26.40 41.40 28.64
C THR A 195 -27.31 40.44 27.81
N ALA A 196 -27.75 39.31 28.37
CA ALA A 196 -28.70 38.35 27.78
C ALA A 196 -30.07 38.39 28.53
N PRO A 197 -30.93 37.34 28.58
CA PRO A 197 -31.34 36.33 27.59
C PRO A 197 -32.89 36.34 27.36
N ALA A 198 -33.43 35.36 26.63
CA ALA A 198 -34.86 34.99 26.71
C ALA A 198 -35.08 33.48 26.46
N THR A 199 -35.91 32.84 27.29
CA THR A 199 -36.28 31.41 27.25
C THR A 199 -37.72 31.24 26.75
N LEU A 200 -38.14 30.04 26.32
CA LEU A 200 -39.40 29.39 26.75
C LEU A 200 -39.62 27.97 26.16
N ALA A 201 -40.24 27.11 26.98
CA ALA A 201 -40.86 25.79 26.68
C ALA A 201 -42.24 25.77 27.43
N PRO A 202 -42.98 24.66 27.73
CA PRO A 202 -42.83 23.21 27.45
C PRO A 202 -44.17 22.45 27.13
N ALA A 203 -44.17 21.09 27.28
CA ALA A 203 -45.30 20.19 27.66
C ALA A 203 -46.39 19.79 26.61
N GLU A 204 -47.08 18.61 26.64
CA GLU A 204 -47.05 17.37 27.49
C GLU A 204 -47.84 16.17 26.84
N GLU A 205 -47.50 14.90 27.18
CA GLU A 205 -48.31 13.63 27.37
C GLU A 205 -49.41 13.12 26.37
N ALA A 206 -49.84 11.81 26.29
CA ALA A 206 -49.34 10.47 26.73
C ALA A 206 -50.25 9.27 26.24
N THR A 207 -49.81 7.99 26.45
CA THR A 207 -50.60 6.70 26.62
C THR A 207 -51.41 6.08 25.43
N GLU A 208 -51.80 4.77 25.32
CA GLU A 208 -51.81 3.49 26.11
C GLU A 208 -51.46 2.21 25.24
N GLU A 209 -51.50 0.99 25.83
CA GLU A 209 -51.35 -0.40 25.26
C GLU A 209 -52.77 -1.00 24.87
N PRO A 210 -53.21 -2.31 24.92
CA PRO A 210 -52.54 -3.60 25.20
C PRO A 210 -52.95 -4.93 24.44
N THR A 211 -52.24 -6.05 24.73
CA THR A 211 -52.73 -7.49 24.90
C THR A 211 -52.54 -8.63 23.83
N ALA A 212 -51.70 -9.64 24.20
CA ALA A 212 -51.79 -11.14 24.09
C ALA A 212 -51.70 -12.01 22.78
N ALA A 213 -51.15 -13.23 22.96
CA ALA A 213 -51.15 -14.43 22.06
C ALA A 213 -52.19 -15.51 22.51
N PRO A 214 -52.37 -16.70 21.84
CA PRO A 214 -51.54 -17.91 22.13
C PRO A 214 -51.52 -19.13 21.11
N THR A 215 -50.71 -20.17 21.41
CA THR A 215 -50.79 -21.63 21.01
C THR A 215 -50.66 -22.03 19.50
N GLU A 216 -50.29 -23.26 19.06
CA GLU A 216 -49.91 -24.56 19.69
C GLU A 216 -48.80 -25.33 18.91
N GLU A 217 -48.26 -26.42 19.51
CA GLU A 217 -47.41 -27.45 18.86
C GLU A 217 -48.23 -28.37 17.91
N PRO A 218 -47.58 -29.29 17.15
CA PRO A 218 -47.63 -30.69 17.62
C PRO A 218 -46.38 -31.56 17.36
N THR A 219 -46.22 -32.59 18.20
CA THR A 219 -45.24 -33.70 18.09
C THR A 219 -45.70 -34.80 17.11
N GLU A 220 -44.76 -35.52 16.47
CA GLU A 220 -44.91 -36.95 16.14
C GLU A 220 -43.61 -37.74 16.45
N GLU A 221 -43.74 -39.06 16.61
CA GLU A 221 -42.71 -39.96 17.18
C GLU A 221 -42.35 -41.14 16.23
N ALA A 222 -41.20 -41.76 16.48
CA ALA A 222 -40.50 -42.76 15.67
C ALA A 222 -41.28 -43.99 15.11
N THR A 223 -40.74 -44.58 14.05
CA THR A 223 -40.91 -46.00 13.66
C THR A 223 -39.65 -46.48 12.90
N ALA A 224 -39.30 -47.77 12.94
CA ALA A 224 -37.96 -48.26 12.58
C ALA A 224 -37.89 -49.53 11.70
N ALA A 225 -36.76 -49.65 10.96
CA ALA A 225 -36.12 -50.86 10.41
C ALA A 225 -36.88 -51.66 9.31
N PRO A 226 -36.26 -52.66 8.61
CA PRO A 226 -34.87 -53.17 8.64
C PRO A 226 -34.21 -53.36 7.23
N THR A 227 -33.19 -54.23 7.13
CA THR A 227 -32.68 -54.95 5.91
C THR A 227 -31.67 -54.20 5.00
N GLU A 228 -30.49 -54.75 4.61
CA GLU A 228 -29.73 -55.95 5.04
C GLU A 228 -28.21 -55.81 4.72
N GLU A 229 -27.39 -56.74 5.25
CA GLU A 229 -25.92 -56.85 5.10
C GLU A 229 -25.50 -57.60 3.80
N PRO A 230 -24.21 -57.59 3.39
CA PRO A 230 -23.34 -58.75 3.73
C PRO A 230 -21.82 -58.47 3.91
N ALA A 231 -21.13 -59.42 4.58
CA ALA A 231 -19.65 -59.61 4.65
C ALA A 231 -19.04 -60.16 3.32
N GLU A 232 -17.77 -60.56 3.09
CA GLU A 232 -16.61 -61.20 3.81
C GLU A 232 -15.27 -60.75 3.12
N GLU A 233 -14.02 -60.91 3.60
CA GLU A 233 -13.38 -61.52 4.79
C GLU A 233 -12.23 -60.62 5.34
N ALA A 234 -10.95 -61.05 5.47
CA ALA A 234 -9.83 -60.26 6.04
C ALA A 234 -8.39 -60.73 5.63
N THR A 235 -7.35 -59.93 5.97
CA THR A 235 -5.88 -60.24 6.01
C THR A 235 -5.13 -60.54 4.69
N PRO A 236 -3.76 -60.50 4.63
CA PRO A 236 -2.74 -60.07 5.62
C PRO A 236 -1.68 -59.03 5.13
N GLU A 237 -0.75 -58.66 6.02
CA GLU A 237 0.46 -57.82 5.79
C GLU A 237 1.58 -58.50 4.97
N PRO A 238 2.56 -57.72 4.44
CA PRO A 238 3.90 -58.20 4.06
C PRO A 238 5.00 -57.85 5.09
N THR A 239 5.93 -58.77 5.32
CA THR A 239 7.01 -58.70 6.33
C THR A 239 8.30 -58.01 5.84
N PRO A 240 9.05 -57.27 6.70
CA PRO A 240 10.41 -56.78 6.42
C PRO A 240 11.53 -57.64 7.02
N GLU A 241 12.70 -57.71 6.35
CA GLU A 241 13.95 -58.36 6.80
C GLU A 241 15.15 -57.84 5.95
N PRO A 242 16.44 -57.98 6.37
CA PRO A 242 17.01 -57.86 7.73
C PRO A 242 18.44 -57.22 7.82
N VAL A 243 18.97 -57.03 9.05
CA VAL A 243 20.40 -56.85 9.49
C VAL A 243 21.22 -55.63 8.97
N GLU A 244 22.33 -55.16 9.59
CA GLU A 244 23.23 -55.69 10.65
C GLU A 244 23.30 -54.83 11.96
N GLU A 245 24.33 -55.04 12.79
CA GLU A 245 24.38 -54.93 14.28
C GLU A 245 25.51 -53.98 14.79
N ALA A 246 25.56 -53.76 16.12
CA ALA A 246 26.73 -53.41 16.96
C ALA A 246 27.06 -51.91 17.26
N THR A 247 27.51 -51.49 18.46
CA THR A 247 27.53 -52.11 19.82
C THR A 247 27.85 -51.07 20.92
N GLU A 248 27.39 -51.35 22.14
CA GLU A 248 27.89 -50.89 23.46
C GLU A 248 27.88 -49.39 23.84
N ALA A 249 27.79 -49.15 25.15
CA ALA A 249 27.73 -47.84 25.81
C ALA A 249 28.71 -47.78 26.99
N ALA A 250 29.08 -46.58 27.43
CA ALA A 250 29.88 -46.37 28.64
C ALA A 250 29.52 -45.06 29.36
N THR A 251 28.97 -45.19 30.57
CA THR A 251 28.78 -44.09 31.55
C THR A 251 30.11 -43.79 32.26
N PRO A 252 30.29 -42.55 32.77
CA PRO A 252 30.87 -42.41 34.11
C PRO A 252 30.11 -41.42 35.02
N GLU A 253 30.25 -41.64 36.34
CA GLU A 253 29.73 -40.79 37.42
C GLU A 253 30.78 -39.75 37.92
N PRO A 254 30.40 -38.76 38.76
CA PRO A 254 31.16 -37.50 38.95
C PRO A 254 32.20 -37.51 40.08
N VAL A 255 33.08 -36.49 40.10
CA VAL A 255 34.00 -36.18 41.22
C VAL A 255 34.17 -34.67 41.46
N GLU A 256 33.58 -34.21 42.56
CA GLU A 256 34.11 -33.34 43.65
C GLU A 256 34.97 -32.07 43.39
N GLU A 257 34.70 -31.06 44.22
CA GLU A 257 35.26 -29.70 44.26
C GLU A 257 36.63 -29.59 44.97
N ALA A 258 37.51 -28.68 44.52
CA ALA A 258 38.70 -28.27 45.28
C ALA A 258 39.18 -26.84 44.94
N ALA A 259 39.25 -25.96 45.95
CA ALA A 259 39.66 -24.55 45.79
C ALA A 259 41.14 -24.29 46.15
N THR A 260 41.79 -23.36 45.44
CA THR A 260 43.09 -22.77 45.80
C THR A 260 43.16 -21.28 45.47
N GLU A 261 43.67 -20.47 46.41
CA GLU A 261 43.86 -19.01 46.32
C GLU A 261 45.12 -18.60 45.50
N PRO A 262 45.28 -17.30 45.12
CA PRO A 262 45.93 -16.91 43.86
C PRO A 262 47.45 -16.75 43.90
N ALA A 263 48.03 -16.66 42.70
CA ALA A 263 49.40 -16.20 42.43
C ALA A 263 49.41 -14.77 41.85
N GLU A 264 50.53 -14.06 41.98
CA GLU A 264 50.65 -12.64 41.62
C GLU A 264 50.57 -12.38 40.10
N ALA A 265 49.94 -11.27 39.72
CA ALA A 265 49.78 -10.87 38.33
C ALA A 265 51.05 -10.28 37.71
N THR A 266 51.31 -10.63 36.45
CA THR A 266 52.08 -9.79 35.51
C THR A 266 51.08 -9.08 34.61
N PRO A 267 51.21 -7.76 34.35
CA PRO A 267 50.37 -7.09 33.37
C PRO A 267 50.84 -7.46 31.96
N GLU A 268 50.25 -8.50 31.39
CA GLU A 268 50.12 -8.58 29.92
C GLU A 268 49.15 -7.48 29.46
N ALA A 269 49.18 -7.15 28.17
CA ALA A 269 48.31 -6.11 27.65
C ALA A 269 46.85 -6.54 27.77
N ILE A 270 45.97 -5.58 28.07
CA ILE A 270 44.55 -5.75 27.77
C ILE A 270 44.47 -5.67 26.24
N GLU A 271 44.32 -6.83 25.59
CA GLU A 271 43.62 -6.86 24.31
C GLU A 271 42.20 -6.38 24.62
N GLU A 272 41.74 -5.35 23.90
CA GLU A 272 40.39 -4.84 24.09
C GLU A 272 39.40 -5.95 23.72
N PRO A 273 38.30 -6.14 24.47
CA PRO A 273 37.32 -7.16 24.13
C PRO A 273 36.83 -6.91 22.70
N GLY A 274 36.76 -7.98 21.90
CA GLY A 274 36.22 -7.90 20.55
C GLY A 274 34.80 -7.33 20.52
N PRO A 275 34.35 -6.81 19.38
CA PRO A 275 32.99 -6.30 19.23
C PRO A 275 31.98 -7.37 19.70
N TYR A 276 31.13 -6.99 20.64
CA TYR A 276 30.06 -7.86 21.14
C TYR A 276 28.96 -7.98 20.09
N CYS A 277 28.33 -9.16 20.00
CA CYS A 277 27.18 -9.40 19.14
C CYS A 277 25.93 -8.78 19.76
N PRO A 278 25.24 -7.83 19.10
CA PRO A 278 24.02 -7.24 19.66
C PRO A 278 22.91 -8.27 19.91
N GLU A 279 22.20 -8.11 21.02
CA GLU A 279 21.05 -8.96 21.37
C GLU A 279 19.81 -8.66 20.49
N ALA A 280 19.75 -7.47 19.86
CA ALA A 280 18.66 -7.03 18.99
C ALA A 280 19.15 -6.73 17.57
N LEU A 281 18.43 -7.22 16.56
CA LEU A 281 18.75 -7.03 15.13
C LEU A 281 18.94 -5.55 14.76
N ALA A 282 18.09 -4.67 15.31
CA ALA A 282 18.11 -3.23 15.02
C ALA A 282 19.44 -2.53 15.33
N ALA A 283 20.27 -3.08 16.23
CA ALA A 283 21.56 -2.50 16.63
C ALA A 283 22.76 -2.94 15.75
N TYR A 284 22.60 -3.96 14.88
CA TYR A 284 23.67 -4.38 13.97
C TYR A 284 24.09 -3.28 12.97
N PRO A 285 23.17 -2.59 12.26
CA PRO A 285 23.54 -1.70 11.15
C PRO A 285 24.51 -0.57 11.52
N ALA A 286 24.33 0.11 12.65
CA ALA A 286 25.25 1.17 13.11
C ALA A 286 26.66 0.61 13.41
N GLN A 287 26.72 -0.54 14.08
CA GLN A 287 27.98 -1.23 14.39
C GLN A 287 28.71 -1.70 13.12
N LEU A 288 27.97 -2.20 12.13
CA LEU A 288 28.51 -2.58 10.81
C LEU A 288 28.95 -1.37 9.99
N ALA A 289 28.23 -0.24 10.07
CA ALA A 289 28.58 1.00 9.39
C ALA A 289 29.92 1.58 9.89
N GLU A 290 30.24 1.47 11.18
CA GLU A 290 31.57 1.83 11.69
C GLU A 290 32.67 0.85 11.24
N MET A 291 32.39 -0.45 11.18
CA MET A 291 33.36 -1.44 10.66
C MET A 291 33.65 -1.24 9.17
N ALA A 292 32.61 -0.94 8.37
CA ALA A 292 32.70 -0.74 6.92
C ALA A 292 33.64 0.42 6.52
N LYS A 293 33.84 1.43 7.39
CA LYS A 293 34.74 2.57 7.15
C LYS A 293 36.22 2.19 7.08
N ALA A 294 36.61 0.95 7.40
CA ALA A 294 37.96 0.47 7.18
C ALA A 294 38.24 0.15 5.69
N PRO A 295 39.49 0.24 5.20
CA PRO A 295 39.83 -0.15 3.82
C PRO A 295 39.60 -1.63 3.50
N ASP A 296 39.50 -2.47 4.53
CA ASP A 296 39.12 -3.89 4.52
C ASP A 296 37.78 -4.13 5.25
N GLY A 297 36.94 -3.09 5.34
CA GLY A 297 35.71 -3.09 6.15
C GLY A 297 34.63 -4.07 5.72
N THR A 298 34.56 -4.42 4.43
CA THR A 298 33.62 -5.42 3.91
C THR A 298 33.97 -6.84 4.35
N ASP A 299 35.25 -7.22 4.32
CA ASP A 299 35.75 -8.47 4.90
C ASP A 299 35.52 -8.51 6.43
N ALA A 300 35.70 -7.36 7.12
CA ALA A 300 35.46 -7.26 8.56
C ALA A 300 33.98 -7.41 8.95
N VAL A 301 33.06 -6.77 8.20
CA VAL A 301 31.60 -6.91 8.34
C VAL A 301 31.17 -8.37 8.20
N LEU A 302 31.64 -9.07 7.17
CA LEU A 302 31.29 -10.47 6.92
C LEU A 302 31.88 -11.41 7.99
N ALA A 303 33.11 -11.16 8.45
CA ALA A 303 33.72 -11.94 9.53
C ALA A 303 32.96 -11.78 10.85
N PHE A 304 32.57 -10.55 11.21
CA PHE A 304 31.81 -10.27 12.43
C PHE A 304 30.40 -10.88 12.39
N LEU A 305 29.67 -10.73 11.28
CA LEU A 305 28.35 -11.35 11.12
C LEU A 305 28.40 -12.88 11.19
N SER A 306 29.47 -13.49 10.67
CA SER A 306 29.72 -14.93 10.79
C SER A 306 30.05 -15.37 12.22
N GLU A 307 30.84 -14.59 12.98
CA GLU A 307 31.13 -14.86 14.40
C GLU A 307 29.88 -14.73 15.30
N CYS A 308 28.92 -13.88 14.92
CA CYS A 308 27.65 -13.68 15.62
C CYS A 308 26.50 -14.57 15.13
N GLU A 309 26.75 -15.55 14.25
CA GLU A 309 25.75 -16.44 13.63
C GLU A 309 24.59 -15.68 12.92
N ALA A 310 24.80 -14.41 12.54
CA ALA A 310 23.82 -13.47 12.00
C ALA A 310 23.93 -13.27 10.47
N LEU A 311 24.72 -14.09 9.78
CA LEU A 311 25.01 -13.99 8.34
C LEU A 311 24.24 -15.03 7.51
N ASP A 312 23.42 -14.62 6.55
CA ASP A 312 22.98 -15.53 5.48
C ASP A 312 24.03 -15.55 4.34
N GLU A 313 24.91 -16.56 4.37
CA GLU A 313 25.93 -16.79 3.33
C GLU A 313 25.36 -16.86 1.90
N ASN A 314 24.08 -17.23 1.73
CA ASN A 314 23.42 -17.31 0.42
C ASN A 314 22.99 -15.94 -0.11
N ASN A 315 22.92 -14.93 0.76
CA ASN A 315 22.45 -13.58 0.49
C ASN A 315 23.56 -12.53 0.72
N VAL A 316 24.81 -12.92 0.46
CA VAL A 316 25.95 -12.02 0.25
C VAL A 316 26.22 -11.84 -1.24
N ARG A 317 26.45 -10.60 -1.70
CA ARG A 317 26.87 -10.27 -3.07
C ARG A 317 27.92 -9.17 -3.04
N GLN A 318 28.87 -9.20 -3.98
CA GLN A 318 29.87 -8.14 -4.15
C GLN A 318 30.09 -7.88 -5.64
N ALA A 319 30.03 -6.61 -6.05
CA ALA A 319 30.34 -6.13 -7.40
C ALA A 319 30.41 -4.59 -7.41
N ASP A 320 31.13 -4.01 -8.37
CA ASP A 320 31.18 -2.56 -8.67
C ASP A 320 29.82 -2.07 -9.24
N TRP A 321 28.90 -1.68 -8.35
CA TRP A 321 27.59 -1.11 -8.69
C TRP A 321 27.65 0.41 -8.86
N THR A 322 28.56 1.08 -8.15
CA THR A 322 28.78 2.53 -8.28
C THR A 322 29.54 2.93 -9.56
N GLY A 323 30.26 2.01 -10.19
CA GLY A 323 31.07 2.24 -11.38
C GLY A 323 32.41 2.94 -11.10
N ASP A 324 32.89 2.90 -9.86
CA ASP A 324 34.13 3.54 -9.40
C ASP A 324 35.36 2.65 -9.56
N GLY A 325 35.16 1.33 -9.69
CA GLY A 325 36.21 0.32 -9.87
C GLY A 325 36.61 -0.43 -8.58
N VAL A 326 35.82 -0.32 -7.52
CA VAL A 326 35.89 -1.12 -6.29
C VAL A 326 34.61 -1.95 -6.17
N ASP A 327 34.71 -3.20 -5.73
CA ASP A 327 33.52 -4.02 -5.49
C ASP A 327 32.77 -3.55 -4.23
N ASP A 328 31.51 -3.14 -4.39
CA ASP A 328 30.56 -2.81 -3.33
C ASP A 328 30.07 -4.10 -2.62
N LEU A 329 29.35 -3.99 -1.49
CA LEU A 329 28.84 -5.14 -0.72
C LEU A 329 27.34 -5.04 -0.45
N ALA A 330 26.59 -6.10 -0.78
CA ALA A 330 25.24 -6.35 -0.29
C ALA A 330 25.27 -7.55 0.67
N VAL A 331 24.63 -7.41 1.82
CA VAL A 331 24.54 -8.48 2.83
C VAL A 331 23.19 -8.44 3.53
N VAL A 332 22.55 -9.61 3.66
CA VAL A 332 21.39 -9.80 4.55
C VAL A 332 21.88 -10.24 5.92
N VAL A 333 21.55 -9.43 6.93
CA VAL A 333 21.66 -9.77 8.34
C VAL A 333 20.40 -10.51 8.76
N VAL A 334 20.53 -11.58 9.53
CA VAL A 334 19.42 -12.36 10.10
C VAL A 334 19.41 -12.18 11.61
N ASN A 335 18.23 -12.05 12.24
CA ASN A 335 18.10 -12.03 13.70
C ASN A 335 18.53 -13.40 14.29
N PRO A 336 19.69 -13.51 14.97
CA PRO A 336 20.21 -14.81 15.42
C PRO A 336 19.55 -15.29 16.73
N GLN A 337 18.65 -14.50 17.32
CA GLN A 337 17.89 -14.85 18.52
C GLN A 337 16.43 -15.23 18.22
N SER A 338 16.04 -15.25 16.94
CA SER A 338 14.68 -15.56 16.50
C SER A 338 14.49 -17.05 16.20
N ASP A 339 13.76 -17.75 17.09
CA ASP A 339 13.26 -19.12 16.86
C ASP A 339 12.12 -19.21 15.81
N ALA A 340 11.67 -18.08 15.24
CA ALA A 340 10.59 -18.05 14.25
C ALA A 340 10.97 -18.76 12.95
N ALA A 341 10.01 -19.47 12.33
CA ALA A 341 10.21 -20.21 11.08
C ALA A 341 10.60 -19.32 9.88
N MET A 342 10.29 -18.03 9.95
CA MET A 342 10.98 -16.97 9.21
C MET A 342 11.47 -15.93 10.24
N PRO A 343 12.78 -15.84 10.51
CA PRO A 343 13.33 -14.77 11.35
C PRO A 343 13.30 -13.44 10.60
N GLU A 344 13.25 -12.33 11.37
CA GLU A 344 13.44 -10.98 10.85
C GLU A 344 14.82 -10.85 10.16
N THR A 345 14.87 -10.01 9.12
CA THR A 345 16.10 -9.78 8.35
C THR A 345 16.28 -8.32 7.92
N ASP A 346 17.52 -7.92 7.66
CA ASP A 346 17.89 -6.55 7.29
C ASP A 346 18.91 -6.58 6.15
N LEU A 347 18.54 -6.08 4.97
CA LEU A 347 19.42 -5.98 3.81
C LEU A 347 20.19 -4.66 3.84
N LEU A 348 21.51 -4.75 3.93
CA LEU A 348 22.41 -3.61 4.00
C LEU A 348 23.25 -3.53 2.72
N LEU A 349 23.23 -2.38 2.04
CA LEU A 349 24.10 -2.07 0.91
C LEU A 349 25.20 -1.11 1.35
N PHE A 350 26.45 -1.55 1.28
CA PHE A 350 27.63 -0.75 1.55
C PHE A 350 28.33 -0.43 0.23
N THR A 351 28.45 0.84 -0.11
CA THR A 351 29.15 1.28 -1.32
C THR A 351 30.53 1.86 -1.01
N SER A 352 31.41 1.81 -2.01
CA SER A 352 32.78 2.28 -1.93
C SER A 352 32.86 3.80 -1.69
N THR A 353 33.90 4.21 -0.99
CA THR A 353 34.26 5.62 -0.77
C THR A 353 35.78 5.78 -0.86
N GLY A 354 36.27 7.01 -0.98
CA GLY A 354 37.70 7.28 -1.22
C GLY A 354 38.67 6.81 -0.12
N ASP A 355 38.18 6.44 1.08
CA ASP A 355 39.00 6.00 2.23
C ASP A 355 38.49 4.69 2.90
N GLY A 356 37.37 4.10 2.46
CA GLY A 356 36.68 2.95 3.08
C GLY A 356 35.31 2.68 2.44
N PHE A 357 34.36 2.08 3.14
CA PHE A 357 32.97 1.92 2.68
C PHE A 357 31.96 2.69 3.56
N ALA A 358 30.79 3.00 3.00
CA ALA A 358 29.67 3.60 3.72
C ALA A 358 28.37 2.85 3.41
N MET A 359 27.49 2.70 4.41
CA MET A 359 26.14 2.20 4.18
C MET A 359 25.36 3.25 3.37
N SER A 360 24.86 2.85 2.20
CA SER A 360 24.14 3.74 1.27
C SER A 360 22.68 3.34 1.06
N TYR A 361 22.28 2.16 1.54
CA TYR A 361 20.88 1.74 1.62
C TYR A 361 20.67 0.66 2.68
N ARG A 362 19.45 0.63 3.23
CA ARG A 362 18.94 -0.34 4.20
C ARG A 362 17.51 -0.74 3.82
N ALA A 363 17.21 -2.03 3.79
CA ALA A 363 15.86 -2.57 3.68
C ALA A 363 15.60 -3.56 4.81
N ARG A 364 14.90 -3.09 5.85
CA ARG A 364 14.46 -3.89 6.99
C ARG A 364 13.18 -4.64 6.62
N ALA A 365 13.22 -5.97 6.66
CA ALA A 365 12.06 -6.83 6.42
C ALA A 365 11.44 -7.28 7.74
N ALA A 366 10.10 -7.36 7.78
CA ALA A 366 9.38 -8.00 8.89
C ALA A 366 9.49 -9.54 8.84
N GLY A 367 9.80 -10.09 7.67
CA GLY A 367 10.21 -11.47 7.48
C GLY A 367 11.59 -11.58 6.82
N LYS A 368 11.67 -12.29 5.70
CA LYS A 368 12.92 -12.75 5.10
C LYS A 368 13.24 -12.07 3.77
N VAL A 369 14.38 -11.38 3.68
CA VAL A 369 14.96 -10.93 2.41
C VAL A 369 15.68 -12.08 1.68
N THR A 370 15.54 -12.15 0.35
CA THR A 370 16.36 -12.99 -0.54
C THR A 370 16.78 -12.21 -1.79
N ILE A 371 18.08 -12.09 -2.06
CA ILE A 371 18.65 -11.35 -3.19
C ILE A 371 18.66 -12.22 -4.45
N LEU A 372 17.84 -11.86 -5.44
CA LEU A 372 17.68 -12.58 -6.71
C LEU A 372 18.81 -12.29 -7.71
N ALA A 373 19.15 -11.01 -7.89
CA ALA A 373 20.14 -10.55 -8.86
C ALA A 373 20.90 -9.31 -8.37
N THR A 374 22.11 -9.12 -8.90
CA THR A 374 22.98 -7.96 -8.66
C THR A 374 23.76 -7.57 -9.93
N ASP A 375 23.09 -7.73 -11.07
CA ASP A 375 23.58 -7.50 -12.43
C ASP A 375 22.64 -6.47 -13.10
N ASP A 376 23.02 -5.93 -14.26
CA ASP A 376 22.08 -5.19 -15.13
C ASP A 376 20.95 -6.15 -15.57
N ILE A 377 19.72 -5.96 -15.05
CA ILE A 377 18.55 -6.77 -15.42
C ILE A 377 17.59 -6.02 -16.36
N ASN A 378 17.76 -4.72 -16.55
CA ASN A 378 16.86 -3.87 -17.33
C ASN A 378 17.44 -3.42 -18.71
N ASP A 379 18.69 -3.81 -19.03
CA ASP A 379 19.48 -3.45 -20.23
C ASP A 379 19.79 -1.93 -20.40
N ASP A 380 19.67 -1.09 -19.36
CA ASP A 380 20.02 0.35 -19.44
C ASP A 380 21.54 0.61 -19.41
N GLY A 381 22.34 -0.37 -18.98
CA GLY A 381 23.80 -0.30 -18.85
C GLY A 381 24.32 -0.03 -17.45
N GLN A 382 23.47 -0.02 -16.42
CA GLN A 382 23.80 0.14 -15.00
C GLN A 382 23.38 -1.13 -14.22
N PRO A 383 24.15 -1.58 -13.23
CA PRO A 383 23.76 -2.76 -12.44
C PRO A 383 22.54 -2.51 -11.53
N ASP A 384 21.63 -3.48 -11.47
CA ASP A 384 20.48 -3.50 -10.58
C ASP A 384 20.73 -4.45 -9.39
N VAL A 385 20.29 -4.05 -8.19
CA VAL A 385 20.14 -4.93 -7.02
C VAL A 385 18.67 -5.29 -6.87
N VAL A 386 18.37 -6.59 -6.90
CA VAL A 386 17.01 -7.14 -6.93
C VAL A 386 16.81 -8.12 -5.78
N TRP A 387 15.77 -7.92 -4.98
CA TRP A 387 15.43 -8.82 -3.88
C TRP A 387 13.93 -9.02 -3.72
N VAL A 388 13.57 -10.11 -3.03
CA VAL A 388 12.24 -10.36 -2.49
C VAL A 388 12.29 -10.15 -0.98
N ASP A 389 11.32 -9.41 -0.42
CA ASP A 389 10.93 -9.50 0.99
C ASP A 389 9.75 -10.47 1.08
N THR A 390 9.95 -11.61 1.75
CA THR A 390 8.87 -12.55 2.10
C THR A 390 8.42 -12.27 3.52
N THR A 391 7.27 -11.62 3.69
CA THR A 391 6.68 -11.32 4.99
C THR A 391 5.39 -12.13 5.18
N CYS A 392 5.27 -12.84 6.31
CA CYS A 392 4.15 -13.75 6.59
C CYS A 392 3.23 -13.26 7.71
N GLY A 393 1.93 -13.23 7.43
CA GLY A 393 0.88 -13.26 8.45
C GLY A 393 0.31 -14.67 8.61
N ALA A 394 -0.64 -14.80 9.54
CA ALA A 394 -1.51 -15.95 9.81
C ALA A 394 -1.40 -17.16 8.86
N SER A 395 -1.98 -16.96 7.68
CA SER A 395 -2.32 -17.96 6.69
C SER A 395 -1.94 -17.46 5.29
N THR A 396 -1.07 -16.47 5.18
CA THR A 396 -0.57 -15.94 3.90
C THR A 396 0.79 -15.29 4.09
N CYS A 397 1.77 -15.73 3.30
CA CYS A 397 2.99 -14.98 3.05
C CYS A 397 2.81 -14.12 1.80
N PHE A 398 3.28 -12.88 1.86
CA PHE A 398 3.39 -11.99 0.71
C PHE A 398 4.85 -11.84 0.34
N ASP A 399 5.12 -12.00 -0.95
CA ASP A 399 6.43 -11.83 -1.54
C ASP A 399 6.43 -10.49 -2.28
N ALA A 400 7.25 -9.55 -1.84
CA ALA A 400 7.37 -8.19 -2.40
C ALA A 400 8.72 -8.03 -3.09
N VAL A 401 8.71 -7.83 -4.41
CA VAL A 401 9.93 -7.69 -5.23
C VAL A 401 10.32 -6.22 -5.33
N SER A 402 11.57 -5.93 -4.99
CA SER A 402 12.20 -4.62 -5.15
C SER A 402 13.32 -4.69 -6.18
N VAL A 403 13.42 -3.66 -7.02
CA VAL A 403 14.52 -3.44 -7.98
C VAL A 403 15.07 -2.05 -7.69
N ARG A 404 16.39 -1.94 -7.40
CA ARG A 404 17.06 -0.64 -7.26
C ARG A 404 18.39 -0.57 -7.98
N SER A 405 18.73 0.60 -8.51
CA SER A 405 20.00 0.87 -9.18
C SER A 405 20.56 2.23 -8.73
N TRP A 406 21.87 2.39 -8.86
CA TRP A 406 22.60 3.56 -8.38
C TRP A 406 22.60 4.69 -9.42
N ASP A 407 21.99 5.85 -9.11
CA ASP A 407 21.91 7.00 -10.05
C ASP A 407 23.19 7.88 -10.08
N GLY A 408 24.24 7.44 -9.40
CA GLY A 408 25.44 8.23 -9.11
C GLY A 408 25.39 8.99 -7.78
N THR A 409 24.22 9.06 -7.12
CA THR A 409 24.03 9.72 -5.82
C THR A 409 23.16 8.94 -4.82
N ALA A 410 22.20 8.14 -5.28
CA ALA A 410 21.28 7.37 -4.45
C ALA A 410 20.75 6.11 -5.18
N TRP A 411 20.18 5.18 -4.41
CA TRP A 411 19.51 3.97 -4.90
C TRP A 411 18.05 4.24 -5.30
N ARG A 412 17.80 4.40 -6.61
CA ARG A 412 16.46 4.65 -7.17
C ARG A 412 15.65 3.36 -7.27
N ASN A 413 14.35 3.44 -6.98
CA ASN A 413 13.42 2.35 -7.28
C ASN A 413 13.18 2.29 -8.80
N TRP A 414 13.17 1.07 -9.35
CA TRP A 414 12.92 0.77 -10.76
C TRP A 414 11.60 0.05 -11.01
N THR A 415 10.70 0.00 -10.04
CA THR A 415 9.31 -0.44 -10.21
C THR A 415 8.37 0.77 -10.31
N GLU A 416 7.36 0.72 -11.19
CA GLU A 416 6.33 1.79 -11.29
C GLU A 416 5.47 1.86 -10.02
N ARG A 417 5.30 0.71 -9.37
CA ARG A 417 4.59 0.45 -8.12
C ARG A 417 5.12 -0.84 -7.52
N THR A 418 4.87 -1.09 -6.25
CA THR A 418 5.26 -2.33 -5.59
C THR A 418 4.73 -3.57 -6.30
N VAL A 419 5.65 -4.49 -6.56
CA VAL A 419 5.43 -5.79 -7.19
C VAL A 419 5.22 -6.80 -6.07
N THR A 420 3.97 -7.18 -5.75
CA THR A 420 3.72 -8.12 -4.66
C THR A 420 2.60 -9.12 -4.94
N MET A 421 2.76 -10.34 -4.43
CA MET A 421 1.82 -11.44 -4.61
C MET A 421 1.88 -12.41 -3.41
N ALA A 422 0.73 -13.01 -3.07
CA ALA A 422 0.63 -14.03 -2.02
C ALA A 422 1.27 -15.35 -2.47
N TYR A 423 2.24 -15.87 -1.70
CA TYR A 423 3.03 -17.09 -1.96
C TYR A 423 3.54 -17.17 -3.42
N ALA A 424 4.43 -16.26 -3.80
CA ALA A 424 4.93 -16.15 -5.17
C ALA A 424 6.24 -16.92 -5.38
N GLU A 425 6.29 -17.81 -6.37
CA GLU A 425 7.55 -18.21 -6.98
C GLU A 425 7.99 -17.09 -7.93
N VAL A 426 9.06 -16.37 -7.54
CA VAL A 426 9.58 -15.21 -8.30
C VAL A 426 10.77 -15.63 -9.16
N SER A 427 10.74 -15.34 -10.46
CA SER A 427 11.86 -15.54 -11.39
C SER A 427 12.21 -14.27 -12.19
N LEU A 428 13.40 -14.28 -12.80
CA LEU A 428 13.93 -13.19 -13.62
C LEU A 428 14.39 -13.75 -14.97
N ASP A 429 13.57 -13.66 -16.02
CA ASP A 429 13.77 -14.37 -17.29
C ASP A 429 13.46 -13.48 -18.52
N ASP A 430 14.19 -13.69 -19.62
CA ASP A 430 13.91 -13.10 -20.94
C ASP A 430 12.77 -13.89 -21.60
N VAL A 431 11.56 -13.33 -21.58
CA VAL A 431 10.34 -13.94 -22.15
C VAL A 431 9.59 -13.01 -23.13
N ARG A 432 9.87 -11.71 -23.16
CA ARG A 432 9.25 -10.73 -24.08
C ARG A 432 10.25 -10.09 -25.05
N PRO A 433 10.11 -10.31 -26.38
CA PRO A 433 10.93 -9.64 -27.40
C PRO A 433 10.77 -8.11 -27.50
N GLU A 434 9.83 -7.53 -26.75
CA GLU A 434 9.54 -6.09 -26.69
C GLU A 434 10.09 -5.44 -25.39
N GLY A 435 10.53 -6.25 -24.42
CA GLY A 435 11.10 -5.79 -23.15
C GLY A 435 12.57 -5.38 -23.28
N GLN A 436 13.11 -4.81 -22.21
CA GLN A 436 14.54 -4.52 -22.06
C GLN A 436 15.08 -5.37 -20.89
N GLY A 437 16.14 -6.14 -21.15
CA GLY A 437 16.71 -7.08 -20.18
C GLY A 437 15.83 -8.29 -19.89
N LYS A 438 15.43 -8.45 -18.63
CA LYS A 438 14.68 -9.57 -18.06
C LYS A 438 13.33 -9.10 -17.54
N GLU A 439 12.29 -9.91 -17.72
CA GLU A 439 11.03 -9.75 -17.00
C GLU A 439 11.15 -10.24 -15.55
N ILE A 440 10.40 -9.58 -14.64
CA ILE A 440 10.05 -10.17 -13.34
C ILE A 440 8.78 -11.01 -13.55
N ILE A 441 8.86 -12.29 -13.21
CA ILE A 441 7.74 -13.23 -13.28
C ILE A 441 7.37 -13.63 -11.86
N LEU A 442 6.07 -13.58 -11.53
CA LEU A 442 5.54 -14.04 -10.25
C LEU A 442 4.45 -15.08 -10.51
N GLU A 443 4.65 -16.32 -10.05
CA GLU A 443 3.63 -17.38 -10.11
C GLU A 443 3.10 -17.69 -8.70
N GLY A 444 1.81 -17.47 -8.45
CA GLY A 444 1.22 -17.62 -7.11
C GLY A 444 -0.17 -17.00 -7.01
N GLY A 445 -0.39 -16.20 -5.97
CA GLY A 445 -1.59 -15.37 -5.80
C GLY A 445 -2.78 -16.08 -5.16
N VAL A 446 -2.53 -17.13 -4.35
CA VAL A 446 -3.55 -17.89 -3.62
C VAL A 446 -3.34 -17.74 -2.12
N TYR A 447 -4.19 -16.96 -1.47
CA TYR A 447 -4.25 -16.78 -0.02
C TYR A 447 -4.59 -18.10 0.68
N GLY A 448 -3.93 -18.42 1.80
CA GLY A 448 -4.20 -19.64 2.57
C GLY A 448 -5.36 -19.53 3.57
N SER A 449 -6.07 -18.41 3.64
CA SER A 449 -7.31 -18.26 4.43
C SER A 449 -8.51 -18.83 3.69
N VAL A 450 -9.43 -19.46 4.42
CA VAL A 450 -10.74 -19.89 3.89
C VAL A 450 -11.62 -18.69 3.50
N GLY A 451 -11.47 -17.55 4.18
CA GLY A 451 -12.25 -16.34 3.90
C GLY A 451 -11.89 -15.60 2.61
N ALA A 452 -10.82 -16.01 1.93
CA ALA A 452 -10.40 -15.43 0.67
C ALA A 452 -11.28 -15.85 -0.53
N GLY A 453 -12.21 -16.78 -0.37
CA GLY A 453 -13.18 -17.15 -1.41
C GLY A 453 -12.80 -18.39 -2.23
N PRO A 454 -13.47 -18.62 -3.39
CA PRO A 454 -12.87 -19.45 -4.44
C PRO A 454 -11.59 -18.77 -4.93
N GLN A 455 -10.57 -19.54 -5.29
CA GLN A 455 -9.28 -19.02 -5.71
C GLN A 455 -8.71 -19.81 -6.90
N ARG A 456 -7.77 -19.19 -7.62
CA ARG A 456 -6.98 -19.78 -8.70
C ARG A 456 -5.61 -19.11 -8.73
N SER A 457 -4.56 -19.85 -9.07
CA SER A 457 -3.24 -19.25 -9.22
C SER A 457 -3.20 -18.28 -10.41
N ARG A 458 -2.24 -17.36 -10.42
CA ARG A 458 -1.95 -16.44 -11.53
C ARG A 458 -0.46 -16.27 -11.73
N THR A 459 -0.07 -16.10 -13.00
CA THR A 459 1.26 -15.64 -13.40
C THR A 459 1.15 -14.16 -13.76
N GLU A 460 1.91 -13.30 -13.07
CA GLU A 460 2.12 -11.90 -13.47
C GLU A 460 3.47 -11.73 -14.15
N VAL A 461 3.52 -10.90 -15.19
CA VAL A 461 4.76 -10.60 -15.93
C VAL A 461 4.96 -9.09 -16.02
N TRP A 462 6.06 -8.62 -15.45
CA TRP A 462 6.44 -7.21 -15.37
C TRP A 462 7.73 -6.97 -16.19
N SER A 463 7.80 -5.88 -16.96
CA SER A 463 8.99 -5.56 -17.77
C SER A 463 9.34 -4.07 -17.77
N SER A 464 10.62 -3.77 -17.91
CA SER A 464 11.10 -2.48 -18.44
C SER A 464 10.73 -2.39 -19.94
N VAL A 465 10.25 -1.24 -20.39
CA VAL A 465 9.88 -0.97 -21.80
C VAL A 465 10.28 0.44 -22.19
N GLU A 466 10.97 0.60 -23.32
CA GLU A 466 11.52 1.89 -23.82
C GLU A 466 12.37 2.69 -22.80
N GLY A 467 12.90 2.06 -21.75
CA GLY A 467 13.68 2.68 -20.67
C GLY A 467 12.83 3.24 -19.53
N ALA A 468 11.59 2.76 -19.36
CA ALA A 468 10.73 3.07 -18.22
C ALA A 468 10.87 2.01 -17.09
N PRO A 469 10.53 2.36 -15.84
CA PRO A 469 10.41 1.40 -14.73
C PRO A 469 9.55 0.17 -15.04
N TYR A 470 9.82 -0.93 -14.33
CA TYR A 470 9.06 -2.17 -14.40
C TYR A 470 7.57 -1.92 -14.11
N ALA A 471 6.76 -2.15 -15.15
CA ALA A 471 5.31 -2.09 -15.10
C ALA A 471 4.71 -3.45 -15.46
N LEU A 472 3.56 -3.78 -14.86
CA LEU A 472 2.82 -5.02 -15.15
C LEU A 472 2.33 -5.01 -16.59
N GLN A 473 2.73 -6.01 -17.37
CA GLN A 473 2.37 -6.12 -18.79
C GLN A 473 1.26 -7.15 -19.07
N ASP A 474 1.06 -8.11 -18.16
CA ASP A 474 0.16 -9.25 -18.36
C ASP A 474 -0.13 -9.99 -17.05
N THR A 475 -1.33 -10.57 -16.95
CA THR A 475 -1.78 -11.41 -15.84
C THR A 475 -2.52 -12.61 -16.42
N THR A 476 -1.88 -13.78 -16.39
CA THR A 476 -2.46 -15.03 -16.86
C THR A 476 -2.96 -15.85 -15.67
N TYR A 477 -4.28 -15.97 -15.53
CA TYR A 477 -4.91 -16.83 -14.52
C TYR A 477 -4.92 -18.31 -14.91
N GLU A 478 -4.84 -19.18 -13.91
CA GLU A 478 -4.98 -20.63 -14.06
C GLU A 478 -6.37 -21.03 -14.57
N ARG A 479 -6.41 -22.07 -15.41
CA ARG A 479 -7.65 -22.56 -16.03
C ARG A 479 -8.50 -23.36 -15.07
N THR A 480 -9.64 -22.79 -14.72
CA THR A 480 -10.62 -23.36 -13.81
C THR A 480 -11.94 -23.76 -14.51
N ASN A 481 -12.71 -24.64 -13.88
CA ASN A 481 -14.11 -24.92 -14.26
C ASN A 481 -15.13 -24.19 -13.36
N CYS A 482 -14.66 -23.34 -12.44
CA CYS A 482 -15.48 -22.48 -11.61
C CYS A 482 -16.32 -21.53 -12.46
N LEU A 483 -17.64 -21.49 -12.26
CA LEU A 483 -18.51 -20.59 -13.02
C LEU A 483 -18.27 -19.12 -12.65
N TYR A 484 -18.00 -18.81 -11.38
CA TYR A 484 -17.72 -17.45 -10.91
C TYR A 484 -16.53 -16.81 -11.62
N PHE A 485 -15.37 -17.48 -11.64
CA PHE A 485 -14.21 -17.00 -12.39
C PHE A 485 -14.47 -16.84 -13.88
N LYS A 486 -15.31 -17.68 -14.49
CA LYS A 486 -15.69 -17.53 -15.90
C LYS A 486 -16.58 -16.30 -16.16
N VAL A 487 -17.31 -15.84 -15.15
CA VAL A 487 -18.07 -14.57 -15.19
C VAL A 487 -17.15 -13.37 -15.00
N LEU A 488 -16.16 -13.45 -14.10
CA LEU A 488 -15.13 -12.41 -13.94
C LEU A 488 -14.27 -12.25 -15.20
N ASP A 489 -13.77 -13.35 -15.79
CA ASP A 489 -13.03 -13.35 -17.06
C ASP A 489 -13.83 -12.64 -18.19
N ALA A 490 -15.15 -12.78 -18.17
CA ALA A 490 -16.05 -12.17 -19.15
C ALA A 490 -16.34 -10.68 -18.86
N GLY A 491 -16.21 -10.24 -17.59
CA GLY A 491 -16.28 -8.84 -17.15
C GLY A 491 -15.03 -8.06 -17.56
N GLU A 492 -13.84 -8.55 -17.21
CA GLU A 492 -12.57 -7.95 -17.62
C GLU A 492 -12.49 -7.83 -19.16
N ALA A 493 -12.90 -8.89 -19.87
CA ALA A 493 -12.95 -8.89 -21.33
C ALA A 493 -14.00 -7.91 -21.93
N LEU A 494 -14.94 -7.42 -21.13
CA LEU A 494 -15.93 -6.40 -21.53
C LEU A 494 -15.40 -4.99 -21.28
N GLU A 495 -14.68 -4.75 -20.19
CA GLU A 495 -14.01 -3.47 -19.91
C GLU A 495 -12.87 -3.22 -20.91
N ARG A 496 -12.10 -4.26 -21.25
CA ARG A 496 -11.03 -4.21 -22.27
C ARG A 496 -11.54 -4.19 -23.72
N PHE A 497 -12.80 -3.80 -23.97
CA PHE A 497 -13.39 -3.78 -25.32
C PHE A 497 -12.59 -2.95 -26.33
N ALA A 498 -11.86 -1.93 -25.89
CA ALA A 498 -11.02 -1.09 -26.75
C ALA A 498 -9.80 -1.84 -27.33
N GLU A 499 -9.29 -2.84 -26.61
CA GLU A 499 -8.15 -3.67 -27.02
C GLU A 499 -8.60 -4.88 -27.86
N ILE A 500 -9.55 -5.65 -27.34
CA ILE A 500 -9.91 -7.00 -27.85
C ILE A 500 -11.29 -7.09 -28.49
N GLY A 501 -12.16 -6.09 -28.24
CA GLY A 501 -13.51 -6.02 -28.79
C GLY A 501 -14.56 -6.91 -28.11
N LEU A 502 -15.82 -6.47 -28.18
CA LEU A 502 -17.00 -7.12 -27.56
C LEU A 502 -17.21 -8.61 -27.91
N VAL A 503 -16.54 -9.14 -28.94
CA VAL A 503 -16.68 -10.54 -29.37
C VAL A 503 -16.20 -11.49 -28.28
N GLN A 504 -15.08 -11.21 -27.63
CA GLN A 504 -14.49 -12.10 -26.61
C GLN A 504 -15.38 -12.19 -25.37
N ALA A 505 -15.79 -11.03 -24.80
CA ALA A 505 -16.75 -10.99 -23.70
C ALA A 505 -18.05 -11.75 -24.03
N ARG A 506 -18.62 -11.53 -25.23
CA ARG A 506 -19.85 -12.22 -25.65
C ARG A 506 -19.68 -13.74 -25.73
N GLU A 507 -18.55 -14.22 -26.27
CA GLU A 507 -18.27 -15.65 -26.32
C GLU A 507 -18.08 -16.25 -24.92
N MET A 508 -17.43 -15.52 -24.00
CA MET A 508 -17.23 -15.95 -22.61
C MET A 508 -18.54 -15.99 -21.79
N TYR A 509 -19.39 -14.95 -21.85
CA TYR A 509 -20.71 -14.98 -21.20
C TYR A 509 -21.64 -16.03 -21.81
N ASN A 510 -21.62 -16.21 -23.14
CA ASN A 510 -22.38 -17.29 -23.78
C ASN A 510 -21.88 -18.68 -23.33
N GLU A 511 -20.58 -18.83 -23.08
CA GLU A 511 -20.04 -20.05 -22.45
C GLU A 511 -20.54 -20.20 -21.00
N ALA A 512 -20.54 -19.16 -20.17
CA ALA A 512 -21.06 -19.21 -18.80
C ALA A 512 -22.52 -19.71 -18.74
N VAL A 513 -23.38 -19.18 -19.63
CA VAL A 513 -24.79 -19.60 -19.78
C VAL A 513 -24.93 -21.05 -20.28
N THR A 514 -24.16 -21.45 -21.30
CA THR A 514 -24.41 -22.69 -22.03
C THR A 514 -23.60 -23.90 -21.57
N ASN A 515 -22.38 -23.69 -21.06
CA ASN A 515 -21.46 -24.75 -20.67
C ASN A 515 -21.90 -25.40 -19.35
N ARG A 516 -22.18 -26.70 -19.41
CA ARG A 516 -22.63 -27.53 -18.27
C ARG A 516 -21.52 -28.31 -17.59
N ASN A 517 -20.26 -28.11 -18.02
CA ASN A 517 -19.07 -28.55 -17.29
C ASN A 517 -18.62 -27.50 -16.25
N LEU A 518 -19.14 -26.27 -16.32
CA LEU A 518 -18.88 -25.22 -15.33
C LEU A 518 -19.67 -25.50 -14.05
N VAL A 519 -18.96 -25.49 -12.92
CA VAL A 519 -19.43 -25.94 -11.60
C VAL A 519 -19.52 -24.80 -10.60
N LYS A 520 -20.29 -25.06 -9.52
CA LYS A 520 -20.31 -24.27 -8.30
C LYS A 520 -18.92 -24.27 -7.67
N CYS A 521 -18.44 -23.13 -7.19
CA CYS A 521 -17.12 -22.98 -6.56
C CYS A 521 -17.11 -22.25 -5.22
N TRP A 522 -18.19 -21.56 -4.83
CA TRP A 522 -18.32 -20.97 -3.49
C TRP A 522 -19.47 -21.62 -2.69
N GLN A 523 -19.96 -20.97 -1.63
CA GLN A 523 -20.91 -21.59 -0.69
C GLN A 523 -22.39 -21.39 -1.06
N HIS A 524 -22.73 -20.35 -1.85
CA HIS A 524 -24.09 -20.03 -2.33
C HIS A 524 -24.88 -21.19 -2.90
N GLU A 525 -26.03 -21.57 -2.30
CA GLU A 525 -26.86 -22.69 -2.78
C GLU A 525 -27.27 -22.52 -4.26
N ASN A 526 -27.58 -21.30 -4.69
CA ASN A 526 -28.14 -20.99 -6.01
C ASN A 526 -27.12 -20.46 -7.04
N GLU A 527 -25.81 -20.46 -6.74
CA GLU A 527 -24.71 -19.92 -7.57
C GLU A 527 -24.86 -20.21 -9.07
N LEU A 528 -25.19 -21.46 -9.41
CA LEU A 528 -25.26 -21.96 -10.79
C LEU A 528 -26.47 -21.47 -11.60
N GLU A 529 -27.48 -20.93 -10.94
CA GLU A 529 -28.64 -20.29 -11.57
C GLU A 529 -28.45 -18.78 -11.57
N GLU A 530 -27.97 -18.23 -10.46
CA GLU A 530 -27.69 -16.81 -10.27
C GLU A 530 -26.72 -16.28 -11.33
N LEU A 531 -25.47 -16.79 -11.35
CA LEU A 531 -24.42 -16.34 -12.27
C LEU A 531 -24.80 -16.52 -13.75
N ARG A 532 -25.66 -17.51 -14.08
CA ARG A 532 -26.17 -17.71 -15.45
C ARG A 532 -27.26 -16.71 -15.80
N SER A 533 -28.11 -16.34 -14.84
CA SER A 533 -29.14 -15.32 -15.03
C SER A 533 -28.51 -13.91 -15.18
N PHE A 534 -27.47 -13.60 -14.38
CA PHE A 534 -26.62 -12.41 -14.57
C PHE A 534 -25.88 -12.43 -15.91
N SER A 535 -25.34 -13.58 -16.34
CA SER A 535 -24.68 -13.71 -17.65
C SER A 535 -25.62 -13.45 -18.83
N LEU A 536 -26.89 -13.85 -18.75
CA LEU A 536 -27.91 -13.51 -19.76
C LEU A 536 -28.21 -12.02 -19.79
N PHE A 537 -28.25 -11.35 -18.63
CA PHE A 537 -28.36 -9.90 -18.56
C PHE A 537 -27.14 -9.20 -19.20
N ARG A 538 -25.92 -9.64 -18.88
CA ARG A 538 -24.67 -9.11 -19.50
C ARG A 538 -24.67 -9.30 -21.03
N LEU A 539 -25.16 -10.43 -21.54
CA LEU A 539 -25.34 -10.64 -22.99
C LEU A 539 -26.30 -9.63 -23.63
N ALA A 540 -27.37 -9.21 -22.94
CA ALA A 540 -28.28 -8.18 -23.43
C ALA A 540 -27.56 -6.82 -23.59
N VAL A 541 -26.79 -6.41 -22.57
CA VAL A 541 -25.99 -5.18 -22.58
C VAL A 541 -24.94 -5.21 -23.71
N ILE A 542 -24.23 -6.33 -23.87
CA ILE A 542 -23.22 -6.49 -24.93
C ILE A 542 -23.86 -6.44 -26.33
N ASN A 543 -24.99 -7.11 -26.54
CA ASN A 543 -25.70 -7.09 -27.82
C ASN A 543 -26.26 -5.70 -28.14
N ALA A 544 -26.61 -4.89 -27.14
CA ALA A 544 -26.99 -3.49 -27.35
C ALA A 544 -25.81 -2.62 -27.80
N TYR A 545 -24.65 -2.71 -27.14
CA TYR A 545 -23.43 -2.01 -27.58
C TYR A 545 -22.96 -2.45 -28.98
N ALA A 546 -23.18 -3.72 -29.34
CA ALA A 546 -22.93 -4.25 -30.69
C ALA A 546 -23.93 -3.73 -31.76
N GLY A 547 -24.95 -2.96 -31.39
CA GLY A 547 -25.98 -2.43 -32.31
C GLY A 547 -27.09 -3.43 -32.67
N SER A 548 -27.27 -4.49 -31.88
CA SER A 548 -28.27 -5.54 -32.08
C SER A 548 -29.41 -5.47 -31.04
N PRO A 549 -30.36 -4.52 -31.14
CA PRO A 549 -31.46 -4.40 -30.19
C PRO A 549 -32.40 -5.62 -30.18
N GLU A 550 -32.55 -6.33 -31.31
CA GLU A 550 -33.34 -7.56 -31.37
C GLU A 550 -32.65 -8.72 -30.59
N GLU A 551 -31.32 -8.86 -30.69
CA GLU A 551 -30.56 -9.88 -29.95
C GLU A 551 -30.46 -9.52 -28.45
N ALA A 552 -30.45 -8.23 -28.10
CA ALA A 552 -30.52 -7.76 -26.72
C ALA A 552 -31.89 -8.09 -26.08
N ALA A 553 -32.99 -7.81 -26.78
CA ALA A 553 -34.33 -8.18 -26.33
C ALA A 553 -34.52 -9.70 -26.24
N GLU A 554 -33.95 -10.48 -27.17
CA GLU A 554 -33.96 -11.95 -27.08
C GLU A 554 -33.19 -12.46 -25.85
N SER A 555 -32.08 -11.82 -25.48
CA SER A 555 -31.30 -12.19 -24.29
C SER A 555 -32.10 -12.00 -22.99
N ILE A 556 -32.89 -10.91 -22.89
CA ILE A 556 -33.81 -10.68 -21.77
C ILE A 556 -35.02 -11.64 -21.81
N ALA A 557 -35.54 -11.98 -22.99
CA ALA A 557 -36.60 -13.00 -23.11
C ALA A 557 -36.13 -14.39 -22.68
N GLN A 558 -34.89 -14.78 -23.01
CA GLN A 558 -34.29 -16.02 -22.52
C GLN A 558 -34.08 -16.02 -21.00
N LEU A 559 -33.75 -14.87 -20.41
CA LEU A 559 -33.65 -14.66 -18.97
C LEU A 559 -35.00 -14.86 -18.27
N GLN A 560 -36.07 -14.25 -18.81
CA GLN A 560 -37.46 -14.43 -18.33
C GLN A 560 -37.93 -15.89 -18.42
N ASP A 561 -37.70 -16.57 -19.56
CA ASP A 561 -38.15 -17.95 -19.78
C ASP A 561 -37.36 -19.00 -18.97
N ALA A 562 -36.08 -18.73 -18.67
CA ALA A 562 -35.20 -19.69 -17.98
C ALA A 562 -35.10 -19.46 -16.46
N TYR A 563 -35.17 -18.22 -15.99
CA TYR A 563 -34.96 -17.83 -14.59
C TYR A 563 -36.03 -16.82 -14.11
N PRO A 564 -37.33 -17.15 -14.18
CA PRO A 564 -38.42 -16.19 -13.93
C PRO A 564 -38.42 -15.60 -12.50
N ASP A 565 -37.92 -16.35 -11.52
CA ASP A 565 -37.84 -15.93 -10.12
C ASP A 565 -36.51 -15.24 -9.76
N SER A 566 -35.59 -15.05 -10.72
CA SER A 566 -34.29 -14.38 -10.50
C SER A 566 -34.42 -12.86 -10.40
N ILE A 567 -33.66 -12.25 -9.49
CA ILE A 567 -33.60 -10.79 -9.34
C ILE A 567 -33.10 -10.08 -10.59
N TYR A 568 -32.19 -10.73 -11.34
CA TYR A 568 -31.67 -10.24 -12.62
C TYR A 568 -32.75 -10.19 -13.71
N THR A 569 -33.83 -10.97 -13.59
CA THR A 569 -34.97 -10.91 -14.52
C THR A 569 -35.75 -9.62 -14.35
N ALA A 570 -36.07 -9.22 -13.12
CA ALA A 570 -36.73 -7.93 -12.84
C ALA A 570 -35.82 -6.72 -13.17
N MET A 571 -34.51 -6.87 -12.97
CA MET A 571 -33.50 -5.88 -13.36
C MET A 571 -33.40 -5.75 -14.90
N GLY A 572 -33.40 -6.89 -15.61
CA GLY A 572 -33.37 -6.96 -17.07
C GLY A 572 -34.63 -6.44 -17.76
N GLU A 573 -35.81 -6.67 -17.15
CA GLU A 573 -37.06 -6.00 -17.54
C GLU A 573 -36.95 -4.49 -17.39
N THR A 574 -36.45 -4.00 -16.24
CA THR A 574 -36.26 -2.57 -15.97
C THR A 574 -35.27 -1.92 -16.96
N TRP A 575 -34.21 -2.64 -17.33
CA TRP A 575 -33.25 -2.21 -18.34
C TRP A 575 -33.87 -2.13 -19.74
N LEU A 576 -34.54 -3.19 -20.20
CA LEU A 576 -35.14 -3.25 -21.55
C LEU A 576 -36.23 -2.18 -21.72
N ASP A 577 -37.06 -2.01 -20.70
CA ASP A 577 -38.14 -1.00 -20.63
C ASP A 577 -37.60 0.45 -20.59
N ALA A 578 -36.33 0.66 -20.21
CA ALA A 578 -35.64 1.94 -20.34
C ALA A 578 -34.91 2.10 -21.71
N TYR A 579 -34.31 1.02 -22.21
CA TYR A 579 -33.62 0.95 -23.51
C TYR A 579 -34.58 1.20 -24.69
N GLU A 580 -35.72 0.50 -24.74
CA GLU A 580 -36.70 0.70 -25.82
C GLU A 580 -37.31 2.11 -25.81
N ARG A 581 -37.60 2.67 -24.61
CA ARG A 581 -38.21 4.01 -24.48
C ARG A 581 -37.26 5.15 -24.84
N SER A 582 -35.97 5.00 -24.55
CA SER A 582 -34.95 6.00 -24.87
C SER A 582 -34.59 6.03 -26.36
N GLY A 583 -34.97 4.99 -27.11
CA GLY A 583 -34.63 4.84 -28.53
C GLY A 583 -33.33 4.07 -28.74
N ASN A 584 -33.12 3.03 -27.92
CA ASN A 584 -31.92 2.20 -27.85
C ASN A 584 -30.67 2.92 -27.29
N ASP A 585 -30.85 3.78 -26.28
CA ASP A 585 -29.72 4.34 -25.52
C ASP A 585 -29.36 3.44 -24.33
N VAL A 586 -28.14 2.89 -24.36
CA VAL A 586 -27.62 2.03 -23.30
C VAL A 586 -27.34 2.82 -22.02
N ALA A 587 -26.96 4.10 -22.11
CA ALA A 587 -26.64 4.90 -20.94
C ALA A 587 -27.88 5.18 -20.08
N THR A 588 -29.01 5.58 -20.69
CA THR A 588 -30.30 5.70 -20.01
C THR A 588 -30.79 4.37 -19.43
N ALA A 589 -30.49 3.25 -20.09
CA ALA A 589 -30.87 1.91 -19.63
C ALA A 589 -30.05 1.43 -18.43
N CYS A 590 -28.72 1.58 -18.47
CA CYS A 590 -27.85 1.30 -17.33
C CYS A 590 -28.14 2.23 -16.15
N ALA A 591 -28.36 3.53 -16.39
CA ALA A 591 -28.82 4.46 -15.35
C ALA A 591 -30.22 4.13 -14.80
N ALA A 592 -30.98 3.17 -15.36
CA ALA A 592 -32.17 2.59 -14.75
C ALA A 592 -31.85 1.32 -13.93
N VAL A 593 -30.90 0.50 -14.37
CA VAL A 593 -30.35 -0.63 -13.61
C VAL A 593 -29.72 -0.18 -12.31
N THR A 594 -28.84 0.82 -12.33
CA THR A 594 -28.17 1.33 -11.12
C THR A 594 -29.19 1.77 -10.06
N ARG A 595 -30.26 2.47 -10.45
CA ARG A 595 -31.35 2.86 -9.53
C ARG A 595 -32.21 1.69 -9.06
N PHE A 596 -32.35 0.64 -9.87
CA PHE A 596 -32.99 -0.60 -9.46
C PHE A 596 -32.12 -1.33 -8.42
N ALA A 597 -30.82 -1.44 -8.68
CA ALA A 597 -29.84 -2.11 -7.83
C ALA A 597 -29.65 -1.41 -6.47
N GLN A 598 -29.49 -0.09 -6.46
CA GLN A 598 -29.51 0.74 -5.24
C GLN A 598 -30.82 0.60 -4.42
N SER A 599 -31.91 0.12 -5.04
CA SER A 599 -33.18 -0.17 -4.36
C SER A 599 -33.37 -1.66 -4.01
N ASN A 600 -32.49 -2.54 -4.49
CA ASN A 600 -32.52 -4.00 -4.32
C ASN A 600 -31.06 -4.52 -4.21
N PRO A 601 -30.36 -4.28 -3.08
CA PRO A 601 -28.90 -4.48 -2.97
C PRO A 601 -28.38 -5.90 -3.29
N ALA A 602 -29.20 -6.93 -3.06
CA ALA A 602 -29.00 -8.32 -3.49
C ALA A 602 -28.92 -8.54 -5.03
N THR A 603 -28.73 -7.48 -5.82
CA THR A 603 -28.35 -7.51 -7.24
C THR A 603 -26.85 -7.39 -7.46
N TYR A 604 -26.09 -6.95 -6.46
CA TYR A 604 -24.63 -6.80 -6.49
C TYR A 604 -23.94 -7.34 -5.23
N GLU A 605 -24.59 -7.31 -4.07
CA GLU A 605 -24.10 -7.95 -2.84
C GLU A 605 -23.81 -9.44 -3.04
N SER A 606 -24.71 -10.17 -3.70
CA SER A 606 -24.54 -11.62 -3.94
C SER A 606 -23.46 -11.96 -4.96
N LEU A 607 -23.07 -11.01 -5.83
CA LEU A 607 -21.90 -11.14 -6.71
C LEU A 607 -20.60 -10.74 -6.00
N SER A 608 -20.69 -10.09 -4.84
CA SER A 608 -19.56 -9.65 -4.02
C SER A 608 -19.25 -10.62 -2.87
N ASP A 609 -20.25 -11.35 -2.36
CA ASP A 609 -20.12 -12.45 -1.39
C ASP A 609 -19.44 -13.66 -2.04
N TYR A 610 -18.15 -13.49 -2.30
CA TYR A 610 -17.22 -14.48 -2.84
C TYR A 610 -15.86 -14.38 -2.14
N GLY A 611 -15.77 -13.86 -0.92
CA GLY A 611 -14.54 -13.81 -0.14
C GLY A 611 -13.57 -12.69 -0.58
N TYR A 612 -12.74 -12.24 0.36
CA TYR A 612 -11.91 -11.02 0.21
C TYR A 612 -10.84 -11.12 -0.89
N GLY A 613 -10.54 -12.32 -1.40
CA GLY A 613 -9.60 -12.55 -2.50
C GLY A 613 -10.21 -12.29 -3.88
N ASN A 614 -11.48 -11.88 -3.95
CA ASN A 614 -12.25 -11.66 -5.18
C ASN A 614 -12.84 -10.24 -5.23
N PRO A 615 -13.12 -9.70 -6.44
CA PRO A 615 -13.59 -8.32 -6.59
C PRO A 615 -15.01 -8.12 -6.05
N THR A 616 -15.18 -7.02 -5.31
CA THR A 616 -16.49 -6.47 -4.92
C THR A 616 -17.12 -5.75 -6.12
N ILE A 617 -18.44 -5.87 -6.28
CA ILE A 617 -19.18 -5.30 -7.41
C ILE A 617 -20.22 -4.31 -6.89
N THR A 618 -20.24 -3.10 -7.46
CA THR A 618 -21.19 -2.03 -7.14
C THR A 618 -22.46 -2.07 -7.99
N ALA A 619 -23.48 -1.30 -7.58
CA ALA A 619 -24.72 -1.12 -8.33
C ALA A 619 -24.52 -0.48 -9.72
N GLU A 620 -23.46 0.31 -9.87
CA GLU A 620 -23.02 0.96 -11.09
C GLU A 620 -22.37 -0.03 -12.05
N GLU A 621 -21.45 -0.88 -11.57
CA GLU A 621 -20.69 -1.83 -12.38
C GLU A 621 -21.53 -2.94 -12.99
N LEU A 622 -22.71 -3.24 -12.44
CA LEU A 622 -23.67 -4.19 -13.03
C LEU A 622 -23.97 -3.91 -14.50
N CYS A 623 -23.98 -2.63 -14.92
CA CYS A 623 -24.28 -2.21 -16.28
C CYS A 623 -23.29 -1.09 -16.70
N PRO A 624 -22.07 -1.45 -17.14
CA PRO A 624 -21.00 -0.49 -17.36
C PRO A 624 -21.28 0.41 -18.57
N ILE A 625 -20.82 1.66 -18.48
CA ILE A 625 -20.88 2.65 -19.55
C ILE A 625 -19.61 2.54 -20.40
N LEU A 626 -19.73 2.01 -21.62
CA LEU A 626 -18.61 1.83 -22.55
C LEU A 626 -18.58 2.95 -23.60
N ASP A 627 -17.40 3.49 -23.88
CA ASP A 627 -17.20 4.53 -24.91
C ASP A 627 -17.27 3.94 -26.33
N ILE A 628 -18.49 3.64 -26.78
CA ILE A 628 -18.79 2.98 -28.05
C ILE A 628 -19.87 3.80 -28.79
N GLU A 629 -19.56 4.28 -30.00
CA GLU A 629 -20.55 4.88 -30.90
C GLU A 629 -21.55 3.81 -31.41
N VAL A 630 -22.62 3.57 -30.66
CA VAL A 630 -23.64 2.55 -31.00
C VAL A 630 -24.34 2.88 -32.35
N PRO A 631 -24.24 2.01 -33.38
CA PRO A 631 -24.75 2.34 -34.72
C PRO A 631 -26.28 2.44 -34.79
N GLY A 632 -26.80 3.67 -34.76
CA GLY A 632 -28.21 3.97 -35.01
C GLY A 632 -29.00 4.55 -33.84
N ALA A 633 -28.35 4.87 -32.72
CA ALA A 633 -28.95 5.70 -31.67
C ALA A 633 -29.47 7.03 -32.26
N ALA A 634 -30.67 7.43 -31.86
CA ALA A 634 -31.28 8.68 -32.33
C ALA A 634 -30.79 9.89 -31.50
N GLU A 635 -30.69 11.07 -32.11
CA GLU A 635 -30.34 12.32 -31.40
C GLU A 635 -31.33 12.59 -30.26
N ALA A 636 -30.93 12.28 -29.02
CA ALA A 636 -31.71 12.57 -27.83
C ALA A 636 -31.86 14.08 -27.63
N THR A 637 -33.05 14.52 -27.19
CA THR A 637 -33.33 15.93 -26.93
C THR A 637 -33.06 16.27 -25.46
N GLU A 638 -32.42 17.41 -25.19
CA GLU A 638 -32.11 17.87 -23.82
C GLU A 638 -33.36 17.84 -22.91
N VAL A 639 -33.33 16.96 -21.90
CA VAL A 639 -34.28 16.98 -20.79
C VAL A 639 -33.66 17.81 -19.67
N ALA A 640 -34.30 18.92 -19.31
CA ALA A 640 -33.81 19.81 -18.28
C ALA A 640 -33.78 19.12 -16.89
N PRO A 641 -32.76 19.38 -16.05
CA PRO A 641 -32.61 18.73 -14.76
C PRO A 641 -33.75 19.06 -13.79
N ALA A 642 -34.15 18.04 -13.01
CA ALA A 642 -35.07 18.18 -11.90
C ALA A 642 -34.44 18.99 -10.75
N PRO A 643 -35.23 19.65 -9.87
CA PRO A 643 -34.69 20.54 -8.86
C PRO A 643 -33.96 19.78 -7.73
N ALA A 644 -32.82 20.32 -7.31
CA ALA A 644 -32.06 19.79 -6.19
C ALA A 644 -32.87 19.78 -4.87
N VAL A 645 -32.80 18.66 -4.16
CA VAL A 645 -33.22 18.57 -2.75
C VAL A 645 -32.24 19.39 -1.91
N GLN A 646 -32.75 20.14 -0.92
CA GLN A 646 -31.89 20.89 -0.01
C GLN A 646 -31.47 20.03 1.18
N ALA A 647 -30.17 19.82 1.33
CA ALA A 647 -29.59 19.37 2.58
C ALA A 647 -29.50 20.54 3.57
N GLY A 648 -30.21 20.41 4.70
CA GLY A 648 -29.58 20.68 6.00
C GLY A 648 -28.90 19.39 6.47
N GLU A 649 -27.98 19.41 7.42
CA GLU A 649 -27.59 20.50 8.33
C GLU A 649 -26.04 20.56 8.43
N THR A 650 -25.48 21.65 8.94
CA THR A 650 -24.01 21.85 8.92
C THR A 650 -23.29 21.02 9.97
N ILE A 651 -22.53 20.01 9.53
CA ILE A 651 -21.45 19.41 10.33
C ILE A 651 -20.35 20.47 10.50
N THR A 652 -19.74 20.51 11.69
CA THR A 652 -18.65 21.45 12.00
C THR A 652 -17.31 20.80 11.62
N PRO A 653 -16.46 21.43 10.78
CA PRO A 653 -15.14 20.90 10.51
C PRO A 653 -14.30 20.87 11.79
N LEU A 654 -13.62 19.75 12.04
CA LEU A 654 -12.68 19.62 13.16
C LEU A 654 -11.50 20.58 12.94
N ALA A 655 -10.99 21.16 14.02
CA ALA A 655 -10.11 22.32 13.90
C ALA A 655 -8.67 21.94 13.51
N THR A 656 -8.30 22.18 12.26
CA THR A 656 -6.89 22.33 11.84
C THR A 656 -6.27 23.44 12.70
N LEU A 657 -5.37 23.08 13.61
CA LEU A 657 -4.90 23.99 14.65
C LEU A 657 -3.79 24.90 14.09
N THR A 658 -4.21 26.00 13.45
CA THR A 658 -3.32 27.03 12.92
C THR A 658 -2.27 27.46 13.95
N ALA A 659 -0.99 27.45 13.57
CA ALA A 659 0.11 27.95 14.39
C ALA A 659 -0.18 29.36 14.93
N THR A 660 0.23 29.60 16.18
CA THR A 660 -0.35 30.71 16.96
C THR A 660 0.18 32.11 16.60
N ALA A 661 -0.72 33.09 16.77
CA ALA A 661 -0.50 34.53 16.97
C ALA A 661 -0.44 35.51 15.75
N ASP A 662 -1.42 36.41 15.76
CA ASP A 662 -1.42 37.81 15.26
C ASP A 662 -1.26 38.08 13.74
N VAL A 663 -2.37 37.94 13.01
CA VAL A 663 -2.58 38.40 11.63
C VAL A 663 -2.45 39.94 11.45
N GLY A 664 -2.16 40.70 12.52
CA GLY A 664 -1.84 42.13 12.46
C GLY A 664 -0.42 42.48 12.00
N ALA A 665 0.50 41.51 11.93
CA ALA A 665 1.94 41.77 11.84
C ALA A 665 2.63 41.38 10.51
N VAL A 666 1.87 41.08 9.44
CA VAL A 666 2.45 40.68 8.13
C VAL A 666 3.19 41.85 7.44
N VAL A 667 4.48 41.96 7.72
CA VAL A 667 5.45 42.62 6.83
C VAL A 667 5.92 41.55 5.85
N ALA A 668 5.65 41.75 4.55
CA ALA A 668 6.06 40.79 3.52
C ALA A 668 7.60 40.57 3.56
N PRO A 669 8.08 39.32 3.42
CA PRO A 669 9.51 39.03 3.41
C PRO A 669 10.22 39.78 2.28
N VAL A 670 11.49 40.11 2.51
CA VAL A 670 12.29 40.90 1.56
C VAL A 670 12.68 40.00 0.38
N PRO A 671 12.35 40.36 -0.88
CA PRO A 671 12.77 39.58 -2.04
C PRO A 671 14.30 39.59 -2.17
N GLY A 672 14.93 38.43 -1.93
CA GLY A 672 16.38 38.32 -1.77
C GLY A 672 17.05 37.13 -2.48
N GLN A 673 16.28 36.11 -2.88
CA GLN A 673 16.78 35.00 -3.70
C GLN A 673 15.96 34.88 -5.00
N GLU A 674 16.66 34.61 -6.10
CA GLU A 674 16.08 34.40 -7.43
C GLU A 674 15.92 32.89 -7.66
N GLY A 675 14.72 32.37 -7.39
CA GLY A 675 14.33 31.00 -7.71
C GLY A 675 13.03 31.00 -8.52
N GLU A 676 12.94 30.09 -9.50
CA GLU A 676 11.67 29.72 -10.12
C GLU A 676 11.11 28.53 -9.32
N LEU A 677 9.79 28.50 -9.07
CA LEU A 677 9.19 27.38 -8.33
C LEU A 677 9.36 26.08 -9.14
N PRO A 678 9.63 24.92 -8.48
CA PRO A 678 9.75 23.66 -9.19
C PRO A 678 8.47 23.30 -9.94
N ASP A 679 8.63 22.62 -11.09
CA ASP A 679 7.52 22.04 -11.84
C ASP A 679 6.78 20.98 -10.98
N CYS A 680 5.47 20.88 -11.17
CA CYS A 680 4.63 19.95 -10.40
C CYS A 680 5.00 18.48 -10.67
N PRO A 681 5.36 17.69 -9.65
CA PRO A 681 5.61 16.26 -9.80
C PRO A 681 4.35 15.47 -10.15
N THR A 682 4.50 14.43 -10.96
CA THR A 682 3.42 13.48 -11.30
C THR A 682 3.56 12.12 -10.59
N THR A 683 4.57 11.96 -9.74
CA THR A 683 4.82 10.78 -8.91
C THR A 683 5.23 11.21 -7.50
N LEU A 684 5.07 10.33 -6.52
CA LEU A 684 5.39 10.61 -5.11
C LEU A 684 6.90 10.82 -4.89
N ASP A 685 7.74 9.98 -5.49
CA ASP A 685 9.20 10.16 -5.55
C ASP A 685 9.58 11.52 -6.12
N GLY A 686 8.82 12.03 -7.10
CA GLY A 686 9.04 13.37 -7.65
C GLY A 686 8.86 14.48 -6.60
N TYR A 687 7.96 14.32 -5.63
CA TYR A 687 7.85 15.25 -4.49
C TYR A 687 9.07 15.18 -3.56
N ALA A 688 9.62 13.99 -3.31
CA ALA A 688 10.83 13.83 -2.48
C ALA A 688 12.04 14.61 -3.06
N ASN A 689 12.16 14.67 -4.39
CA ASN A 689 13.19 15.46 -5.06
C ASN A 689 12.86 16.97 -5.15
N ALA A 690 11.59 17.35 -5.30
CA ALA A 690 11.17 18.74 -5.52
C ALA A 690 10.99 19.58 -4.24
N LEU A 691 10.71 18.93 -3.09
CA LEU A 691 10.43 19.61 -1.83
C LEU A 691 11.60 20.43 -1.27
N PRO A 692 12.87 19.99 -1.26
CA PRO A 692 13.99 20.80 -0.76
C PRO A 692 14.14 22.14 -1.49
N ASP A 693 14.07 22.13 -2.83
CA ASP A 693 14.12 23.33 -3.66
C ASP A 693 12.91 24.25 -3.39
N LEU A 694 11.71 23.68 -3.26
CA LEU A 694 10.51 24.44 -2.91
C LEU A 694 10.64 25.15 -1.56
N ILE A 695 11.12 24.45 -0.52
CA ILE A 695 11.25 25.00 0.83
C ILE A 695 12.29 26.14 0.84
N GLN A 696 13.40 25.97 0.11
CA GLN A 696 14.41 27.02 -0.07
C GLN A 696 13.85 28.24 -0.81
N VAL A 697 13.12 28.05 -1.93
CA VAL A 697 12.49 29.15 -2.69
C VAL A 697 11.37 29.84 -1.92
N ALA A 698 10.64 29.11 -1.07
CA ALA A 698 9.65 29.65 -0.14
C ALA A 698 10.28 30.35 1.08
N GLY A 699 11.57 30.13 1.36
CA GLY A 699 12.22 30.57 2.60
C GLY A 699 11.59 29.97 3.86
N GLY A 700 11.05 28.75 3.76
CA GLY A 700 10.29 28.09 4.82
C GLY A 700 8.88 28.63 5.09
N ASP A 701 8.33 29.53 4.26
CA ASP A 701 6.94 30.02 4.43
C ASP A 701 5.92 28.88 4.20
N PRO A 702 5.22 28.41 5.24
CA PRO A 702 4.34 27.24 5.11
C PRO A 702 3.20 27.47 4.13
N LEU A 703 2.69 28.70 4.04
CA LEU A 703 1.56 29.04 3.16
C LEU A 703 1.96 28.96 1.68
N VAL A 704 3.21 29.28 1.35
CA VAL A 704 3.74 29.15 -0.02
C VAL A 704 3.86 27.67 -0.41
N ILE A 705 4.38 26.85 0.51
CA ILE A 705 4.58 25.40 0.32
C ILE A 705 3.22 24.68 0.20
N GLU A 706 2.30 24.92 1.14
CA GLU A 706 0.92 24.41 1.16
C GLU A 706 0.14 24.81 -0.10
N THR A 707 0.34 26.04 -0.59
CA THR A 707 -0.27 26.53 -1.84
C THR A 707 0.31 25.83 -3.07
N TRP A 708 1.60 25.54 -3.12
CA TRP A 708 2.21 24.80 -4.23
C TRP A 708 1.75 23.33 -4.23
N LEU A 709 1.72 22.68 -3.07
CA LEU A 709 1.25 21.28 -2.93
C LEU A 709 -0.20 21.13 -3.40
N ARG A 710 -1.11 22.04 -3.01
CA ARG A 710 -2.48 22.07 -3.55
C ARG A 710 -2.58 22.45 -5.04
N LEU A 711 -1.61 23.16 -5.61
CA LEU A 711 -1.61 23.54 -7.04
C LEU A 711 -1.05 22.45 -7.95
N CYS A 712 -0.35 21.48 -7.39
CA CYS A 712 0.22 20.32 -8.08
C CYS A 712 -0.59 19.04 -7.85
N ASP A 713 -1.80 19.16 -7.30
CA ASP A 713 -2.70 18.07 -6.90
C ASP A 713 -2.08 17.06 -5.90
N GLY A 714 -0.97 17.43 -5.25
CA GLY A 714 -0.28 16.63 -4.23
C GLY A 714 -0.83 16.78 -2.80
N MET A 715 -1.82 17.64 -2.60
CA MET A 715 -2.56 17.81 -1.34
C MET A 715 -3.97 18.34 -1.63
N ALA A 716 -4.95 17.92 -0.84
CA ALA A 716 -6.31 18.43 -0.86
C ALA A 716 -6.78 18.78 0.57
N ASP A 717 -7.97 19.37 0.71
CA ASP A 717 -8.50 19.73 2.05
C ASP A 717 -8.97 18.50 2.85
N ASP A 718 -9.04 17.33 2.21
CA ASP A 718 -9.42 16.02 2.73
C ASP A 718 -8.30 14.97 2.66
N ARG A 719 -7.15 15.27 2.03
CA ARG A 719 -6.08 14.28 1.76
C ARG A 719 -4.67 14.88 1.81
N GLY A 720 -3.76 14.17 2.48
CA GLY A 720 -2.38 14.60 2.70
C GLY A 720 -2.23 15.63 3.82
N GLY A 721 -1.04 16.20 3.97
CA GLY A 721 -0.75 17.18 5.03
C GLY A 721 0.72 17.62 5.09
N MET A 722 1.03 18.53 6.01
CA MET A 722 2.40 18.95 6.32
C MET A 722 2.54 19.42 7.77
N LEU A 723 3.76 19.30 8.32
CA LEU A 723 4.17 19.81 9.63
C LEU A 723 5.58 20.39 9.51
N ILE A 724 5.87 21.48 10.24
CA ILE A 724 7.20 22.07 10.37
C ILE A 724 7.43 22.33 11.86
N GLU A 725 8.36 21.59 12.47
CA GLU A 725 8.65 21.55 13.92
C GLU A 725 10.09 21.04 14.12
N ASP A 726 10.65 21.18 15.33
CA ASP A 726 11.99 20.71 15.71
C ASP A 726 11.86 19.23 16.13
N LEU A 727 12.08 18.29 15.21
CA LEU A 727 11.69 16.88 15.33
C LEU A 727 12.86 15.95 15.71
N ASN A 728 14.09 16.47 15.70
CA ASN A 728 15.29 15.81 16.24
C ASN A 728 15.82 16.47 17.53
N GLY A 729 15.34 17.67 17.88
CA GLY A 729 15.72 18.40 19.09
C GLY A 729 17.00 19.24 18.98
N ASP A 730 17.52 19.49 17.77
CA ASP A 730 18.75 20.27 17.54
C ASP A 730 18.54 21.80 17.61
N GLY A 731 17.29 22.27 17.56
CA GLY A 731 16.90 23.68 17.57
C GLY A 731 16.64 24.29 16.20
N ILE A 732 16.61 23.50 15.14
CA ILE A 732 16.26 23.87 13.76
C ILE A 732 14.85 23.32 13.44
N GLY A 733 14.14 23.94 12.50
CA GLY A 733 12.81 23.48 12.09
C GLY A 733 12.91 22.44 10.96
N ASP A 734 12.62 21.19 11.27
CA ASP A 734 12.45 20.08 10.34
C ASP A 734 11.10 20.18 9.61
N ALA A 735 10.89 19.36 8.58
CA ALA A 735 9.68 19.41 7.76
C ALA A 735 9.19 18.02 7.35
N LEU A 736 7.95 17.70 7.73
CA LEU A 736 7.22 16.50 7.32
C LEU A 736 6.19 16.87 6.24
N PHE A 737 6.16 16.09 5.17
CA PHE A 737 5.16 16.19 4.09
C PHE A 737 4.51 14.85 3.84
N LEU A 738 3.19 14.88 3.70
CA LEU A 738 2.37 13.73 3.33
C LEU A 738 1.72 14.01 1.95
N PRO A 739 2.48 14.02 0.84
CA PRO A 739 1.89 14.21 -0.48
C PRO A 739 0.98 13.02 -0.82
N THR A 740 -0.13 13.29 -1.51
CA THR A 740 -1.10 12.29 -1.99
C THR A 740 -1.45 12.57 -3.44
N ILE A 741 -1.39 11.55 -4.29
CA ILE A 741 -1.85 11.57 -5.69
C ILE A 741 -3.09 10.69 -5.85
N VAL A 742 -3.70 10.72 -7.05
CA VAL A 742 -4.80 9.81 -7.43
C VAL A 742 -4.37 8.95 -8.61
N SER A 743 -4.60 7.64 -8.53
CA SER A 743 -4.39 6.70 -9.62
C SER A 743 -5.37 5.54 -9.55
N ASP A 744 -5.56 4.85 -10.67
CA ASP A 744 -6.45 3.68 -10.79
C ASP A 744 -5.94 2.44 -10.00
N LEU A 745 -4.76 2.58 -9.36
CA LEU A 745 -4.07 1.58 -8.55
C LEU A 745 -3.77 2.09 -7.13
N GLY A 746 -4.31 3.25 -6.76
CA GLY A 746 -4.07 3.86 -5.45
C GLY A 746 -4.90 3.18 -4.37
N PHE A 747 -4.23 2.59 -3.38
CA PHE A 747 -4.87 1.73 -2.39
C PHE A 747 -5.71 2.48 -1.34
N GLY A 748 -5.88 3.79 -1.41
CA GLY A 748 -6.60 4.60 -0.42
C GLY A 748 -7.91 5.21 -0.93
N PRO A 749 -8.63 5.99 -0.10
CA PRO A 749 -9.97 6.50 -0.40
C PRO A 749 -10.08 7.19 -1.77
N GLY A 750 -10.88 6.59 -2.66
CA GLY A 750 -11.10 7.10 -4.02
C GLY A 750 -9.87 7.05 -4.93
N GLY A 751 -9.08 5.98 -4.86
CA GLY A 751 -7.86 5.81 -5.67
C GLY A 751 -6.68 6.63 -5.16
N ALA A 752 -6.67 6.99 -3.87
CA ALA A 752 -5.62 7.81 -3.27
C ALA A 752 -4.36 6.98 -3.00
N GLN A 753 -3.18 7.53 -3.27
CA GLN A 753 -1.92 6.95 -2.86
C GLN A 753 -0.99 8.08 -2.42
N GLY A 754 -0.39 7.97 -1.24
CA GLY A 754 0.54 8.98 -0.74
C GLY A 754 1.89 8.42 -0.33
N ALA A 755 2.75 9.31 0.17
CA ALA A 755 4.03 8.98 0.77
C ALA A 755 4.20 9.73 2.10
N VAL A 756 5.13 9.27 2.93
CA VAL A 756 5.59 9.97 4.13
C VAL A 756 7.00 10.48 3.83
N LEU A 757 7.22 11.80 3.85
CA LEU A 757 8.51 12.39 3.50
C LEU A 757 8.97 13.36 4.58
N LEU A 758 9.99 12.96 5.36
CA LEU A 758 10.51 13.70 6.49
C LEU A 758 11.93 14.20 6.23
N PHE A 759 12.10 15.51 6.30
CA PHE A 759 13.35 16.22 6.02
C PHE A 759 13.86 16.93 7.28
N HIS A 760 15.12 16.72 7.63
CA HIS A 760 15.78 17.55 8.64
C HIS A 760 16.23 18.89 8.06
N GLY A 761 16.04 19.96 8.81
CA GLY A 761 16.56 21.29 8.50
C GLY A 761 18.03 21.38 8.91
N THR A 762 18.86 22.11 8.16
CA THR A 762 20.29 22.27 8.48
C THR A 762 20.67 23.71 8.83
N GLY A 763 21.81 23.87 9.51
CA GLY A 763 22.31 25.16 9.98
C GLY A 763 22.70 26.17 8.89
N ASP A 764 22.61 25.83 7.59
CA ASP A 764 22.75 26.77 6.47
C ASP A 764 21.42 27.14 5.78
N GLY A 765 20.30 26.52 6.18
CA GLY A 765 18.96 26.74 5.62
C GLY A 765 18.58 25.80 4.47
N SER A 766 19.38 24.76 4.21
CA SER A 766 19.00 23.62 3.38
C SER A 766 18.19 22.57 4.17
N TYR A 767 17.56 21.64 3.46
CA TYR A 767 16.81 20.50 4.01
C TYR A 767 17.33 19.20 3.40
N THR A 768 17.40 18.13 4.18
CA THR A 768 17.87 16.80 3.75
C THR A 768 16.81 15.76 4.11
N LEU A 769 16.42 14.92 3.14
CA LEU A 769 15.49 13.82 3.40
C LEU A 769 16.19 12.77 4.29
N VAL A 770 15.59 12.45 5.43
CA VAL A 770 16.15 11.53 6.43
C VAL A 770 15.28 10.30 6.67
N TYR A 771 13.98 10.39 6.38
CA TYR A 771 13.05 9.28 6.57
C TYR A 771 11.93 9.32 5.53
N ALA A 772 11.74 8.20 4.83
CA ALA A 772 10.75 8.03 3.78
C ALA A 772 10.32 6.55 3.68
N PRO A 773 9.42 6.08 4.55
CA PRO A 773 8.93 4.70 4.50
C PRO A 773 7.97 4.49 3.33
N ASP A 774 8.02 3.29 2.74
CA ASP A 774 7.02 2.85 1.77
C ASP A 774 5.66 2.66 2.50
N VAL A 775 4.60 3.28 1.98
CA VAL A 775 3.24 3.24 2.55
C VAL A 775 2.20 2.94 1.48
N TYR A 776 1.14 2.23 1.83
CA TYR A 776 0.12 1.76 0.88
C TYR A 776 -1.24 2.35 1.21
N GLY A 777 -1.77 3.20 0.32
CA GLY A 777 -2.98 3.99 0.54
C GLY A 777 -2.70 5.43 0.94
N GLN A 778 -3.59 6.04 1.73
CA GLN A 778 -3.54 7.47 2.06
C GLN A 778 -2.94 7.74 3.45
N PRO A 779 -1.74 8.34 3.56
CA PRO A 779 -1.20 8.83 4.82
C PRO A 779 -1.89 10.14 5.25
N THR A 780 -2.22 10.27 6.53
CA THR A 780 -2.80 11.48 7.14
C THR A 780 -2.21 11.69 8.54
N LEU A 781 -1.73 12.91 8.84
CA LEU A 781 -1.07 13.24 10.11
C LEU A 781 -2.05 13.09 11.29
N LEU A 782 -1.65 12.35 12.33
CA LEU A 782 -2.48 12.04 13.50
C LEU A 782 -2.12 12.94 14.69
N ALA A 783 -0.84 12.99 15.06
CA ALA A 783 -0.30 13.91 16.08
C ALA A 783 1.23 14.01 16.01
N ALA A 784 1.77 15.06 16.63
CA ALA A 784 3.20 15.21 16.94
C ALA A 784 3.37 15.74 18.37
N GLY A 785 4.51 15.42 19.00
CA GLY A 785 4.86 15.81 20.37
C GLY A 785 5.29 14.62 21.23
N ASP A 786 5.52 14.85 22.52
CA ASP A 786 5.75 13.78 23.52
C ASP A 786 4.49 12.90 23.65
N LEU A 787 4.44 11.79 22.91
CA LEU A 787 3.31 10.85 22.88
C LEU A 787 3.56 9.69 23.85
N ASN A 788 4.77 9.16 23.89
CA ASN A 788 5.13 8.02 24.75
C ASN A 788 5.45 8.41 26.22
N GLY A 789 5.74 9.69 26.49
CA GLY A 789 6.07 10.20 27.83
C GLY A 789 7.54 10.15 28.24
N ASP A 790 8.48 9.90 27.32
CA ASP A 790 9.93 9.93 27.57
C ASP A 790 10.54 11.35 27.47
N GLY A 791 9.85 12.28 26.80
CA GLY A 791 10.26 13.67 26.62
C GLY A 791 10.95 14.02 25.30
N ALA A 792 11.04 13.09 24.34
CA ALA A 792 11.34 13.36 22.94
C ALA A 792 10.12 14.00 22.21
N ILE A 793 10.23 14.17 20.89
CA ILE A 793 9.08 14.53 20.04
C ILE A 793 8.83 13.36 19.09
N ASP A 794 7.71 12.69 19.32
CA ASP A 794 7.21 11.61 18.51
C ASP A 794 6.37 12.16 17.35
N LEU A 795 6.31 11.39 16.26
CA LEU A 795 5.40 11.58 15.13
C LEU A 795 4.43 10.42 15.06
N SER A 796 3.18 10.69 14.71
CA SER A 796 2.21 9.65 14.37
C SER A 796 1.33 10.04 13.19
N TRP A 797 1.00 9.08 12.33
CA TRP A 797 0.09 9.24 11.20
C TRP A 797 -0.78 7.99 11.05
N THR A 798 -1.92 8.16 10.39
CA THR A 798 -2.73 7.03 9.93
C THR A 798 -2.44 6.73 8.47
N ILE A 799 -2.40 5.46 8.07
CA ILE A 799 -2.44 5.04 6.67
C ILE A 799 -3.82 4.42 6.43
N GLU A 800 -4.56 4.91 5.44
CA GLU A 800 -5.88 4.36 5.09
C GLU A 800 -5.82 3.61 3.76
N GLY A 801 -5.96 2.28 3.85
CA GLY A 801 -5.96 1.34 2.74
C GLY A 801 -7.34 0.72 2.53
N CYS A 802 -7.97 0.96 1.39
CA CYS A 802 -9.29 0.50 1.01
C CYS A 802 -9.24 -0.53 -0.12
N SER A 803 -9.98 -1.62 0.04
CA SER A 803 -10.29 -2.58 -1.02
C SER A 803 -11.81 -2.74 -1.13
N THR A 804 -12.37 -3.82 -0.58
CA THR A 804 -13.81 -3.98 -0.33
C THR A 804 -14.32 -3.01 0.73
N PHE A 805 -13.48 -2.74 1.73
CA PHE A 805 -13.68 -1.80 2.83
C PHE A 805 -12.34 -1.13 3.16
N CYS A 806 -12.38 -0.01 3.88
CA CYS A 806 -11.20 0.72 4.34
C CYS A 806 -10.67 0.17 5.67
N VAL A 807 -9.36 -0.08 5.74
CA VAL A 807 -8.60 -0.34 6.96
C VAL A 807 -7.72 0.86 7.24
N LYS A 808 -7.78 1.37 8.48
CA LYS A 808 -6.96 2.47 8.95
C LYS A 808 -5.89 1.92 9.91
N GLU A 809 -4.65 1.92 9.47
CA GLU A 809 -3.47 1.61 10.26
C GLU A 809 -2.96 2.88 10.97
N VAL A 810 -2.38 2.72 12.16
CA VAL A 810 -1.66 3.78 12.88
C VAL A 810 -0.17 3.44 12.91
N GLN A 811 0.64 4.38 12.45
CA GLN A 811 2.10 4.32 12.51
C GLN A 811 2.61 5.45 13.42
N ALA A 812 3.66 5.17 14.20
CA ALA A 812 4.28 6.15 15.09
C ALA A 812 5.78 5.90 15.24
N VAL A 813 6.58 6.97 15.18
CA VAL A 813 8.05 6.94 15.26
C VAL A 813 8.59 8.01 16.19
N THR A 814 9.79 7.79 16.71
CA THR A 814 10.59 8.81 17.40
C THR A 814 12.00 8.87 16.80
N TRP A 815 12.72 9.96 17.08
CA TRP A 815 14.12 10.12 16.64
C TRP A 815 15.07 9.43 17.62
N ASP A 816 15.89 8.49 17.14
CA ASP A 816 17.00 7.91 17.89
C ASP A 816 18.29 8.71 17.63
N PRO A 817 18.79 9.49 18.61
CA PRO A 817 20.01 10.29 18.46
C PRO A 817 21.31 9.48 18.59
N ASP A 818 21.27 8.23 19.08
CA ASP A 818 22.43 7.33 19.11
C ASP A 818 22.52 6.49 17.83
N GLY A 819 21.37 6.19 17.19
CA GLY A 819 21.26 5.51 15.90
C GLY A 819 21.30 6.42 14.65
N GLU A 820 21.06 7.73 14.82
CA GLU A 820 20.81 8.70 13.74
C GLU A 820 19.68 8.29 12.77
N GLU A 821 18.64 7.58 13.26
CA GLU A 821 17.47 7.18 12.48
C GLU A 821 16.11 7.38 13.20
N TYR A 822 15.01 7.39 12.44
CA TYR A 822 13.67 7.33 13.01
C TYR A 822 13.24 5.87 13.24
N VAL A 823 12.93 5.54 14.49
CA VAL A 823 12.56 4.18 14.92
C VAL A 823 11.07 4.09 15.24
N SER A 824 10.43 2.96 14.93
CA SER A 824 9.03 2.74 15.32
C SER A 824 8.89 2.69 16.84
N ILE A 825 7.91 3.42 17.35
CA ILE A 825 7.47 3.38 18.74
C ILE A 825 6.06 2.80 18.87
N ILE A 826 5.58 2.03 17.88
CA ILE A 826 4.31 1.29 17.97
C ILE A 826 4.51 -0.16 17.53
N GLU A 827 3.86 -1.09 18.25
CA GLU A 827 3.86 -2.51 17.88
C GLU A 827 2.95 -2.76 16.66
N PRO A 828 3.26 -3.74 15.80
CA PRO A 828 2.41 -4.09 14.66
C PRO A 828 0.97 -4.45 15.05
N GLY A 829 0.02 -4.18 14.15
CA GLY A 829 -1.38 -4.53 14.33
C GLY A 829 -2.26 -3.42 14.93
N ALA A 830 -1.79 -2.17 14.96
CA ALA A 830 -2.61 -0.99 15.29
C ALA A 830 -3.53 -0.61 14.12
N THR A 831 -4.46 -1.49 13.76
CA THR A 831 -5.36 -1.38 12.60
C THR A 831 -6.83 -1.39 13.00
N ILE A 832 -7.68 -0.64 12.29
CA ILE A 832 -9.13 -0.62 12.50
C ILE A 832 -9.90 -0.53 11.18
N ALA A 833 -10.84 -1.45 10.96
CA ALA A 833 -11.72 -1.45 9.77
C ALA A 833 -12.82 -0.38 9.91
N GLU A 834 -13.07 0.41 8.85
CA GLU A 834 -14.07 1.49 8.78
C GLU A 834 -14.09 2.40 10.03
N GLY A 835 -12.89 2.65 10.58
CA GLY A 835 -12.71 3.22 11.91
C GLY A 835 -11.99 4.56 11.91
N THR A 836 -11.90 5.12 13.11
CA THR A 836 -11.16 6.36 13.39
C THR A 836 -10.02 6.06 14.36
N ALA A 837 -8.91 6.78 14.20
CA ALA A 837 -7.83 6.80 15.18
C ALA A 837 -7.70 8.21 15.75
N ARG A 838 -7.45 8.33 17.05
CA ARG A 838 -7.35 9.62 17.76
C ARG A 838 -6.41 9.53 18.96
N VAL A 839 -5.66 10.59 19.20
CA VAL A 839 -4.80 10.73 20.40
C VAL A 839 -5.59 11.40 21.52
N GLN A 840 -5.44 10.93 22.76
CA GLN A 840 -6.03 11.56 23.95
C GLN A 840 -5.08 11.58 25.15
N ASP A 841 -5.35 12.46 26.11
CA ASP A 841 -4.67 12.45 27.41
C ASP A 841 -4.99 11.16 28.20
N LEU A 842 -4.01 10.64 28.93
CA LEU A 842 -4.19 9.47 29.79
C LEU A 842 -4.98 9.82 31.07
N PRO A 843 -5.84 8.90 31.57
CA PRO A 843 -6.38 8.95 32.93
C PRO A 843 -5.29 8.97 34.02
N ASP A 844 -5.60 9.59 35.18
CA ASP A 844 -4.72 9.65 36.37
C ASP A 844 -4.29 8.26 36.90
N ASP A 845 -5.00 7.20 36.53
CA ASP A 845 -4.83 5.80 36.95
C ASP A 845 -4.42 4.84 35.81
N ALA A 846 -4.03 5.38 34.64
CA ALA A 846 -3.51 4.57 33.53
C ALA A 846 -2.14 3.92 33.86
N PRO A 847 -1.84 2.73 33.29
CA PRO A 847 -0.54 2.08 33.44
C PRO A 847 0.57 2.69 32.57
N GLY A 848 0.20 3.39 31.49
CA GLY A 848 1.12 3.97 30.53
C GLY A 848 1.62 5.38 30.86
N LEU A 849 2.44 5.92 29.97
CA LEU A 849 2.99 7.28 30.00
C LEU A 849 2.60 8.08 28.75
N GLY A 850 2.68 9.41 28.83
CA GLY A 850 2.36 10.31 27.72
C GLY A 850 0.87 10.36 27.36
N LYS A 851 0.47 9.68 26.29
CA LYS A 851 -0.86 9.68 25.67
C LYS A 851 -1.43 8.27 25.52
N ALA A 852 -2.73 8.18 25.26
CA ALA A 852 -3.33 7.00 24.63
C ALA A 852 -3.59 7.28 23.15
N LEU A 853 -3.26 6.32 22.30
CA LEU A 853 -3.85 6.20 20.97
C LEU A 853 -5.13 5.37 21.11
N VAL A 854 -6.22 5.84 20.52
CA VAL A 854 -7.53 5.20 20.60
C VAL A 854 -8.03 4.92 19.19
N LEU A 855 -8.38 3.66 18.93
CA LEU A 855 -8.95 3.22 17.66
C LEU A 855 -10.41 2.85 17.93
N GLU A 856 -11.34 3.44 17.19
CA GLU A 856 -12.80 3.29 17.35
C GLU A 856 -13.43 2.97 16.00
N GLY A 857 -14.06 1.79 15.87
CA GLY A 857 -14.62 1.30 14.61
C GLY A 857 -14.76 -0.22 14.60
N GLY A 858 -14.32 -0.87 13.53
CA GLY A 858 -14.09 -2.31 13.48
C GLY A 858 -15.16 -3.15 12.79
N ILE A 859 -16.13 -2.52 12.13
CA ILE A 859 -17.16 -3.18 11.33
C ILE A 859 -16.84 -2.97 9.85
N SER A 860 -16.40 -3.99 9.10
CA SER A 860 -16.15 -3.84 7.65
C SER A 860 -17.44 -3.62 6.82
N GLY A 861 -18.59 -3.96 7.40
CA GLY A 861 -19.86 -4.07 6.67
C GLY A 861 -19.97 -5.33 5.81
N THR A 862 -19.03 -6.28 5.93
CA THR A 862 -18.95 -7.49 5.11
C THR A 862 -18.78 -8.76 5.96
N PRO A 863 -19.23 -9.93 5.46
CA PRO A 863 -18.99 -11.22 6.13
C PRO A 863 -17.50 -11.50 6.40
N GLU A 864 -16.60 -11.05 5.53
CA GLU A 864 -15.17 -11.36 5.58
C GLU A 864 -14.35 -10.53 6.58
N GLY A 865 -14.86 -9.39 7.05
CA GLY A 865 -14.18 -8.61 8.11
C GLY A 865 -14.11 -9.37 9.44
N GLY A 866 -14.95 -10.40 9.60
CA GLY A 866 -14.97 -11.34 10.72
C GLY A 866 -15.49 -10.78 12.05
N LEU A 867 -15.45 -9.46 12.24
CA LEU A 867 -16.19 -8.75 13.29
C LEU A 867 -17.26 -7.84 12.66
N GLU A 868 -18.53 -8.16 12.89
CA GLU A 868 -19.66 -7.25 12.65
C GLU A 868 -19.87 -6.26 13.82
N VAL A 869 -18.95 -6.23 14.80
CA VAL A 869 -19.15 -5.64 16.12
C VAL A 869 -18.27 -4.40 16.32
N PRO A 870 -18.86 -3.23 16.63
CA PRO A 870 -18.10 -2.01 16.88
C PRO A 870 -17.32 -2.14 18.19
N HIS A 871 -16.05 -1.76 18.15
CA HIS A 871 -15.16 -1.87 19.29
C HIS A 871 -14.25 -0.65 19.43
N THR A 872 -13.61 -0.59 20.59
CA THR A 872 -12.64 0.44 20.99
C THR A 872 -11.37 -0.24 21.50
N GLU A 873 -10.26 0.10 20.86
CA GLU A 873 -8.92 -0.27 21.31
C GLU A 873 -8.24 0.89 22.03
N ILE A 874 -7.49 0.59 23.09
CA ILE A 874 -6.62 1.55 23.77
C ILE A 874 -5.18 1.07 23.69
N TRP A 875 -4.34 1.88 23.06
CA TRP A 875 -2.90 1.65 22.92
C TRP A 875 -2.13 2.67 23.77
N GLN A 876 -1.12 2.21 24.52
CA GLN A 876 -0.29 3.07 25.39
C GLN A 876 1.17 2.60 25.38
N SER A 877 2.12 3.52 25.52
CA SER A 877 3.49 3.19 25.94
C SER A 877 3.47 2.85 27.43
N VAL A 878 4.08 1.72 27.82
CA VAL A 878 4.22 1.32 29.23
C VAL A 878 5.70 1.20 29.57
N GLY A 879 6.18 1.97 30.53
CA GLY A 879 7.57 1.93 30.98
C GLY A 879 8.60 2.40 29.94
N GLY A 880 8.20 3.20 28.96
CA GLY A 880 9.08 3.62 27.84
C GLY A 880 9.29 2.54 26.78
N GLN A 881 8.40 1.54 26.71
CA GLN A 881 8.32 0.61 25.58
C GLN A 881 7.43 1.17 24.47
N PRO A 882 7.48 0.62 23.24
CA PRO A 882 6.53 0.96 22.18
C PRO A 882 5.05 0.93 22.63
N PHE A 883 4.23 1.74 21.97
CA PHE A 883 2.78 1.72 22.06
C PHE A 883 2.25 0.33 21.73
N ARG A 884 1.45 -0.22 22.63
CA ARG A 884 0.82 -1.54 22.48
C ARG A 884 -0.61 -1.57 22.97
N ARG A 885 -1.41 -2.46 22.40
CA ARG A 885 -2.83 -2.65 22.75
C ARG A 885 -2.95 -3.18 24.18
N LEU A 886 -3.51 -2.37 25.08
CA LEU A 886 -3.75 -2.75 26.48
C LEU A 886 -5.20 -3.17 26.75
N SER A 887 -6.13 -2.77 25.91
CA SER A 887 -7.53 -3.21 25.98
C SER A 887 -8.18 -3.19 24.60
N TRP A 888 -9.06 -4.17 24.38
CA TRP A 888 -9.99 -4.25 23.26
C TRP A 888 -11.39 -4.45 23.86
N THR A 889 -12.36 -3.58 23.54
CA THR A 889 -13.65 -3.50 24.25
C THR A 889 -14.82 -3.22 23.32
N TYR A 890 -16.01 -3.74 23.64
CA TYR A 890 -17.23 -3.63 22.82
C TYR A 890 -18.49 -3.59 23.71
N ASP A 891 -19.63 -3.18 23.16
CA ASP A 891 -20.89 -3.21 23.93
C ASP A 891 -21.33 -4.67 24.15
N ARG A 892 -21.33 -5.09 25.42
CA ARG A 892 -21.70 -6.44 25.84
C ARG A 892 -23.21 -6.65 25.95
N GLU A 893 -24.02 -5.58 25.98
CA GLU A 893 -25.48 -5.61 26.19
C GLU A 893 -26.29 -5.53 24.88
N GLU A 894 -25.63 -5.26 23.74
CA GLU A 894 -26.26 -5.17 22.42
C GLU A 894 -26.68 -6.54 21.85
N ASP A 895 -27.86 -6.58 21.20
CA ASP A 895 -28.47 -7.80 20.65
C ASP A 895 -27.62 -8.41 19.52
N GLY A 896 -26.88 -9.47 19.85
CA GLY A 896 -25.97 -10.18 18.93
C GLY A 896 -24.56 -10.32 19.47
N ASN A 897 -24.17 -9.50 20.45
CA ASN A 897 -22.82 -9.47 21.01
C ASN A 897 -22.60 -10.54 22.11
N ASP A 898 -23.46 -11.55 22.17
CA ASP A 898 -23.43 -12.73 23.05
C ASP A 898 -22.56 -13.89 22.51
N CYS A 899 -21.74 -13.62 21.50
CA CYS A 899 -20.76 -14.54 20.93
C CYS A 899 -19.66 -14.92 21.93
N LEU A 900 -19.22 -16.20 21.92
CA LEU A 900 -18.08 -16.66 22.72
C LEU A 900 -16.74 -16.14 22.15
N GLY A 901 -16.52 -16.22 20.84
CA GLY A 901 -15.27 -15.77 20.19
C GLY A 901 -14.89 -14.32 20.51
N LEU A 902 -15.87 -13.39 20.53
CA LEU A 902 -15.64 -11.99 20.93
C LEU A 902 -15.10 -11.85 22.37
N ARG A 903 -15.53 -12.71 23.30
CA ARG A 903 -15.01 -12.73 24.68
C ARG A 903 -13.55 -13.20 24.71
N LEU A 904 -13.12 -14.01 23.75
CA LEU A 904 -11.73 -14.46 23.64
C LEU A 904 -10.83 -13.40 23.00
N VAL A 905 -11.31 -12.59 22.06
CA VAL A 905 -10.55 -11.41 21.58
C VAL A 905 -10.27 -10.46 22.75
N GLU A 906 -11.31 -10.14 23.54
CA GLU A 906 -11.21 -9.31 24.75
C GLU A 906 -10.25 -9.92 25.80
N ALA A 907 -10.31 -11.23 26.02
CA ALA A 907 -9.47 -11.93 27.00
C ALA A 907 -8.01 -12.13 26.55
N ASP A 908 -7.76 -12.49 25.29
CA ASP A 908 -6.40 -12.65 24.74
C ASP A 908 -5.66 -11.32 24.71
N VAL A 909 -6.31 -10.20 24.39
CA VAL A 909 -5.69 -8.86 24.49
C VAL A 909 -5.34 -8.51 25.94
N ALA A 910 -6.22 -8.82 26.90
CA ALA A 910 -5.91 -8.64 28.32
C ALA A 910 -4.79 -9.57 28.83
N LEU A 911 -4.61 -10.75 28.21
CA LEU A 911 -3.51 -11.67 28.51
C LEU A 911 -2.17 -11.17 27.91
N GLN A 912 -2.19 -10.64 26.69
CA GLN A 912 -1.02 -10.03 26.04
C GLN A 912 -0.54 -8.76 26.75
N ALA A 913 -1.44 -8.04 27.41
CA ALA A 913 -1.13 -6.88 28.25
C ALA A 913 -0.79 -7.24 29.72
N ALA A 914 -0.78 -8.52 30.11
CA ALA A 914 -0.79 -8.94 31.51
C ALA A 914 0.50 -8.63 32.30
N ASP A 915 1.61 -8.30 31.66
CA ASP A 915 2.81 -7.76 32.30
C ASP A 915 2.62 -6.29 32.72
N ALA A 916 1.80 -5.52 31.98
CA ALA A 916 1.44 -4.14 32.29
C ALA A 916 0.24 -4.03 33.25
N ILE A 917 -0.83 -4.80 33.01
CA ILE A 917 -2.11 -4.68 33.76
C ILE A 917 -2.35 -5.81 34.77
N GLY A 918 -1.51 -6.85 34.77
CA GLY A 918 -1.65 -8.04 35.60
C GLY A 918 -2.61 -9.09 35.03
N TYR A 919 -2.29 -10.37 35.24
CA TYR A 919 -3.12 -11.52 34.80
C TYR A 919 -4.56 -11.52 35.34
N GLY A 920 -4.88 -10.73 36.37
CA GLY A 920 -6.20 -10.70 37.00
C GLY A 920 -7.34 -10.42 36.02
N SER A 921 -7.17 -9.44 35.12
CA SER A 921 -8.18 -9.10 34.11
C SER A 921 -8.38 -10.26 33.12
N ALA A 922 -7.31 -10.86 32.62
CA ALA A 922 -7.39 -12.01 31.72
C ALA A 922 -8.10 -13.22 32.37
N ILE A 923 -7.79 -13.51 33.64
CA ILE A 923 -8.42 -14.61 34.41
C ILE A 923 -9.93 -14.37 34.56
N GLU A 924 -10.37 -13.14 34.82
CA GLU A 924 -11.80 -12.78 34.90
C GLU A 924 -12.48 -12.91 33.53
N LEU A 925 -11.85 -12.42 32.46
CA LEU A 925 -12.40 -12.43 31.10
C LEU A 925 -12.51 -13.85 30.51
N TYR A 926 -11.50 -14.71 30.67
CA TYR A 926 -11.65 -16.12 30.28
C TYR A 926 -12.69 -16.84 31.15
N GLY A 927 -12.79 -16.52 32.44
CA GLY A 927 -13.86 -17.04 33.30
C GLY A 927 -15.27 -16.68 32.79
N ASP A 928 -15.47 -15.43 32.38
CA ASP A 928 -16.70 -14.94 31.73
C ASP A 928 -16.97 -15.65 30.38
N SER A 929 -15.92 -15.93 29.60
CA SER A 929 -16.03 -16.62 28.30
C SER A 929 -16.53 -18.07 28.40
N LEU A 930 -16.46 -18.69 29.59
CA LEU A 930 -17.01 -20.03 29.87
C LEU A 930 -18.50 -20.01 30.27
N ASN A 931 -19.18 -18.87 30.19
CA ASN A 931 -20.61 -18.75 30.47
C ASN A 931 -21.46 -19.55 29.45
N PRO A 932 -22.26 -20.54 29.89
CA PRO A 932 -23.04 -21.41 28.99
C PRO A 932 -24.25 -20.72 28.32
N ALA A 933 -24.44 -19.41 28.53
CA ALA A 933 -25.37 -18.60 27.77
C ALA A 933 -24.78 -18.04 26.45
N LEU A 934 -23.45 -18.06 26.28
CA LEU A 934 -22.78 -17.55 25.08
C LEU A 934 -22.99 -18.49 23.89
N ARG A 935 -23.11 -17.91 22.69
CA ARG A 935 -23.37 -18.66 21.44
C ARG A 935 -22.12 -18.83 20.56
N ALA A 936 -22.22 -19.81 19.66
CA ALA A 936 -21.37 -19.91 18.49
C ALA A 936 -21.68 -18.78 17.49
N CYS A 937 -20.67 -18.41 16.72
CA CYS A 937 -20.62 -17.18 15.96
C CYS A 937 -19.57 -17.21 14.82
N SER A 938 -18.95 -18.36 14.51
CA SER A 938 -18.06 -18.44 13.36
C SER A 938 -18.82 -18.21 12.04
N ILE A 939 -18.23 -17.38 11.18
CA ILE A 939 -18.72 -17.12 9.81
C ILE A 939 -18.52 -18.31 8.86
N PHE A 940 -17.72 -19.33 9.24
CA PHE A 940 -17.36 -20.45 8.37
C PHE A 940 -17.70 -21.83 8.95
N GLY A 941 -18.81 -22.41 8.49
CA GLY A 941 -18.99 -23.86 8.24
C GLY A 941 -18.95 -24.87 9.41
N VAL A 942 -18.43 -24.52 10.58
CA VAL A 942 -18.31 -25.44 11.73
C VAL A 942 -19.67 -25.57 12.42
N PRO A 943 -20.13 -26.79 12.79
CA PRO A 943 -21.32 -26.94 13.60
C PRO A 943 -21.18 -26.20 14.94
N ALA A 944 -22.15 -25.35 15.30
CA ALA A 944 -22.14 -24.55 16.54
C ALA A 944 -21.77 -25.33 17.82
N THR A 945 -22.15 -26.61 17.92
CA THR A 945 -21.84 -27.51 19.05
C THR A 945 -20.42 -28.08 19.07
N GLU A 946 -19.66 -27.85 18.01
CA GLU A 946 -18.26 -28.24 17.82
C GLU A 946 -17.36 -27.01 17.97
N GLU A 947 -17.74 -25.89 17.34
CA GLU A 947 -17.14 -24.56 17.54
C GLU A 947 -17.10 -24.19 19.04
N LEU A 948 -18.25 -24.23 19.74
CA LEU A 948 -18.31 -23.93 21.17
C LEU A 948 -17.38 -24.81 22.01
N LYS A 949 -17.12 -26.06 21.62
CA LYS A 949 -16.19 -26.93 22.36
C LYS A 949 -14.74 -26.54 22.11
N LEU A 950 -14.38 -26.28 20.86
CA LEU A 950 -13.02 -25.83 20.51
C LEU A 950 -12.70 -24.52 21.23
N LEU A 951 -13.61 -23.55 21.19
CA LEU A 951 -13.44 -22.26 21.87
C LEU A 951 -13.45 -22.39 23.40
N GLN A 952 -14.33 -23.20 24.00
CA GLN A 952 -14.26 -23.50 25.45
C GLN A 952 -12.97 -24.22 25.85
N GLY A 953 -12.41 -25.04 24.95
CA GLY A 953 -11.12 -25.69 25.14
C GLY A 953 -9.96 -24.68 25.15
N LEU A 954 -9.92 -23.80 24.15
CA LEU A 954 -8.95 -22.69 24.06
C LEU A 954 -9.06 -21.76 25.27
N ALA A 955 -10.26 -21.31 25.60
CA ALA A 955 -10.56 -20.46 26.75
C ALA A 955 -10.05 -21.07 28.06
N THR A 956 -10.33 -22.37 28.28
CA THR A 956 -9.88 -23.07 29.49
C THR A 956 -8.35 -23.26 29.50
N PHE A 957 -7.74 -23.52 28.34
CA PHE A 957 -6.28 -23.61 28.23
C PHE A 957 -5.59 -22.27 28.55
N ARG A 958 -6.04 -21.17 27.95
CA ARG A 958 -5.53 -19.82 28.25
C ARG A 958 -5.77 -19.41 29.72
N LEU A 959 -6.95 -19.72 30.28
CA LEU A 959 -7.26 -19.51 31.69
C LEU A 959 -6.28 -20.26 32.61
N ILE A 960 -5.99 -21.51 32.31
CA ILE A 960 -5.00 -22.35 33.01
C ILE A 960 -3.60 -21.71 32.95
N GLN A 961 -3.20 -21.19 31.79
CA GLN A 961 -1.93 -20.48 31.66
C GLN A 961 -1.90 -19.21 32.53
N ALA A 962 -2.92 -18.35 32.41
CA ALA A 962 -3.01 -17.09 33.15
C ALA A 962 -3.02 -17.30 34.67
N GLN A 963 -3.78 -18.29 35.16
CA GLN A 963 -3.80 -18.66 36.59
C GLN A 963 -2.44 -19.14 37.10
N ALA A 964 -1.77 -20.02 36.35
CA ALA A 964 -0.47 -20.56 36.73
C ALA A 964 0.63 -19.49 36.75
N LEU A 965 0.64 -18.59 35.75
CA LEU A 965 1.56 -17.44 35.67
C LEU A 965 1.30 -16.40 36.76
N ASN A 966 0.03 -16.22 37.16
CA ASN A 966 -0.36 -15.46 38.35
C ASN A 966 -0.02 -16.16 39.69
N GLY A 967 0.58 -17.36 39.64
CA GLY A 967 1.02 -18.14 40.80
C GLY A 967 -0.05 -19.03 41.46
N ASP A 968 -1.27 -19.12 40.91
CA ASP A 968 -2.32 -20.03 41.39
C ASP A 968 -2.40 -21.31 40.55
N VAL A 969 -1.32 -22.09 40.62
CA VAL A 969 -1.24 -23.44 40.03
C VAL A 969 -2.32 -24.38 40.60
N ALA A 970 -2.86 -24.08 41.79
CA ALA A 970 -3.93 -24.88 42.40
C ALA A 970 -5.29 -24.65 41.72
N ALA A 971 -5.60 -23.41 41.30
CA ALA A 971 -6.71 -23.13 40.39
C ALA A 971 -6.47 -23.78 39.02
N ALA A 972 -5.27 -23.60 38.45
CA ALA A 972 -4.93 -24.11 37.12
C ALA A 972 -5.09 -25.64 37.01
N ARG A 973 -4.66 -26.39 38.04
CA ARG A 973 -4.88 -27.85 38.13
C ARG A 973 -6.36 -28.23 38.36
N ALA A 974 -7.17 -27.37 38.97
CA ALA A 974 -8.60 -27.60 39.15
C ALA A 974 -9.38 -27.40 37.84
N ASP A 975 -9.04 -26.37 37.06
CA ASP A 975 -9.67 -26.12 35.76
C ASP A 975 -9.19 -27.12 34.69
N LEU A 976 -7.93 -27.59 34.75
CA LEU A 976 -7.50 -28.79 34.00
C LEU A 976 -8.39 -30.00 34.34
N THR A 977 -8.61 -30.26 35.63
CA THR A 977 -9.44 -31.38 36.10
C THR A 977 -10.90 -31.25 35.62
N ALA A 978 -11.40 -30.03 35.38
CA ALA A 978 -12.70 -29.78 34.78
C ALA A 978 -12.70 -30.00 33.26
N LEU A 979 -11.66 -29.53 32.57
CA LEU A 979 -11.46 -29.71 31.12
C LEU A 979 -11.34 -31.19 30.74
N GLU A 980 -10.56 -31.98 31.50
CA GLU A 980 -10.47 -33.44 31.33
C GLU A 980 -11.81 -34.16 31.54
N GLN A 981 -12.71 -33.63 32.38
CA GLN A 981 -14.04 -34.21 32.62
C GLN A 981 -15.06 -33.81 31.56
N GLY A 982 -14.97 -32.58 31.01
CA GLY A 982 -15.85 -32.09 29.95
C GLY A 982 -15.43 -32.50 28.55
N GLN A 983 -14.12 -32.60 28.29
CA GLN A 983 -13.52 -32.85 26.98
C GLN A 983 -12.28 -33.78 27.06
N PRO A 984 -12.42 -35.03 27.56
CA PRO A 984 -11.27 -35.92 27.84
C PRO A 984 -10.33 -36.19 26.65
N ASP A 985 -10.87 -36.22 25.43
CA ASP A 985 -10.11 -36.51 24.20
C ASP A 985 -9.62 -35.23 23.47
N SER A 986 -9.79 -34.04 24.06
CA SER A 986 -9.47 -32.76 23.42
C SER A 986 -7.96 -32.47 23.35
N PRO A 987 -7.43 -31.89 22.26
CA PRO A 987 -6.05 -31.41 22.20
C PRO A 987 -5.75 -30.40 23.31
N TYR A 988 -6.72 -29.54 23.66
CA TYR A 988 -6.57 -28.57 24.74
C TYR A 988 -6.41 -29.22 26.12
N ALA A 989 -7.06 -30.36 26.38
CA ALA A 989 -6.87 -31.11 27.62
C ALA A 989 -5.44 -31.69 27.69
N ARG A 990 -4.94 -32.25 26.57
CA ARG A 990 -3.57 -32.76 26.47
C ARG A 990 -2.53 -31.65 26.63
N ALA A 991 -2.71 -30.52 25.94
CA ALA A 991 -1.82 -29.37 26.02
C ALA A 991 -1.82 -28.76 27.43
N ALA A 992 -2.99 -28.54 28.05
CA ALA A 992 -3.09 -28.03 29.42
C ALA A 992 -2.38 -28.93 30.44
N ALA A 993 -2.52 -30.25 30.33
CA ALA A 993 -1.81 -31.20 31.19
C ALA A 993 -0.29 -31.14 31.00
N GLN A 994 0.19 -31.26 29.75
CA GLN A 994 1.61 -31.31 29.44
C GLN A 994 2.31 -29.96 29.68
N TRP A 995 1.64 -28.83 29.43
CA TRP A 995 2.16 -27.49 29.71
C TRP A 995 2.32 -27.26 31.21
N LEU A 996 1.33 -27.62 32.03
CA LEU A 996 1.45 -27.51 33.50
C LEU A 996 2.52 -28.45 34.07
N ASP A 997 2.61 -29.70 33.59
CA ASP A 997 3.66 -30.63 33.99
C ASP A 997 5.05 -30.07 33.65
N SER A 998 5.21 -29.50 32.45
CA SER A 998 6.46 -28.87 32.03
C SER A 998 6.79 -27.61 32.84
N LEU A 999 5.82 -26.73 33.10
CA LEU A 999 6.03 -25.50 33.88
C LEU A 999 6.41 -25.80 35.34
N GLU A 1000 5.83 -26.83 35.96
CA GLU A 1000 6.21 -27.26 37.31
C GLU A 1000 7.60 -27.93 37.37
N GLU A 1001 8.14 -28.43 36.25
CA GLU A 1001 9.51 -28.98 36.15
C GLU A 1001 10.57 -27.92 35.79
N SER A 1002 10.29 -27.04 34.82
CA SER A 1002 11.23 -26.03 34.32
C SER A 1002 11.20 -24.71 35.10
N GLY A 1003 10.02 -24.27 35.57
CA GLY A 1003 9.77 -22.89 35.98
C GLY A 1003 9.71 -21.89 34.81
N ASP A 1004 9.65 -22.39 33.56
CA ASP A 1004 9.78 -21.65 32.31
C ASP A 1004 8.59 -21.96 31.39
N SER A 1005 7.82 -20.92 31.07
CA SER A 1005 6.64 -20.96 30.20
C SER A 1005 6.93 -21.08 28.71
N GLY A 1006 8.09 -20.60 28.24
CA GLY A 1006 8.53 -20.78 26.86
C GLY A 1006 8.88 -22.24 26.58
N ALA A 1007 9.66 -22.85 27.48
CA ALA A 1007 9.94 -24.29 27.45
C ALA A 1007 8.65 -25.13 27.56
N ALA A 1008 7.70 -24.72 28.41
CA ALA A 1008 6.39 -25.37 28.51
C ALA A 1008 5.55 -25.24 27.23
N CYS A 1009 5.63 -24.11 26.52
CA CYS A 1009 4.98 -23.95 25.21
C CYS A 1009 5.65 -24.79 24.12
N GLN A 1010 6.98 -24.80 24.05
CA GLN A 1010 7.73 -25.65 23.12
C GLN A 1010 7.38 -27.15 23.31
N ALA A 1011 7.14 -27.59 24.55
CA ALA A 1011 6.72 -28.96 24.83
C ALA A 1011 5.37 -29.32 24.19
N VAL A 1012 4.40 -28.41 24.15
CA VAL A 1012 3.04 -28.65 23.62
C VAL A 1012 2.85 -28.30 22.15
N GLN A 1013 3.75 -27.52 21.55
CA GLN A 1013 3.69 -27.06 20.16
C GLN A 1013 3.22 -28.15 19.18
N SER A 1014 3.85 -29.32 19.27
CA SER A 1014 3.57 -30.43 18.35
C SER A 1014 2.17 -31.07 18.48
N ILE A 1015 1.33 -30.62 19.40
CA ILE A 1015 -0.11 -30.92 19.41
C ILE A 1015 -0.82 -30.03 18.39
N PHE A 1016 -0.58 -28.71 18.45
CA PHE A 1016 -1.21 -27.71 17.58
C PHE A 1016 -0.78 -27.84 16.11
N ASP A 1017 0.50 -28.17 15.86
CA ASP A 1017 1.03 -28.48 14.52
C ASP A 1017 0.24 -29.59 13.80
N LYS A 1018 -0.30 -30.56 14.56
CA LYS A 1018 -0.94 -31.78 14.04
C LYS A 1018 -2.45 -31.72 14.01
N GLU A 1019 -3.06 -30.86 14.83
CA GLU A 1019 -4.50 -30.81 15.06
C GLU A 1019 -5.02 -29.41 14.68
N THR A 1020 -4.97 -29.08 13.38
CA THR A 1020 -5.06 -27.71 12.85
C THR A 1020 -6.32 -26.94 13.25
N LEU A 1021 -7.45 -27.63 13.49
CA LEU A 1021 -8.69 -27.03 14.03
C LEU A 1021 -8.52 -26.41 15.43
N THR A 1022 -7.38 -26.59 16.10
CA THR A 1022 -7.03 -25.84 17.31
C THR A 1022 -6.77 -24.37 17.00
N TRP A 1023 -5.94 -24.06 16.01
CA TRP A 1023 -5.63 -22.67 15.63
C TRP A 1023 -6.56 -22.12 14.55
N GLN A 1024 -7.00 -22.93 13.59
CA GLN A 1024 -7.90 -22.47 12.52
C GLN A 1024 -9.27 -21.97 13.05
N ILE A 1025 -9.66 -22.35 14.27
CA ILE A 1025 -10.90 -21.86 14.89
C ILE A 1025 -10.83 -20.37 15.30
N THR A 1026 -9.64 -19.77 15.39
CA THR A 1026 -9.50 -18.35 15.74
C THR A 1026 -9.53 -17.44 14.50
N ASP A 1027 -9.07 -17.93 13.35
CA ASP A 1027 -9.23 -17.27 12.04
C ASP A 1027 -10.70 -16.94 11.71
N HIS A 1028 -11.63 -17.71 12.28
CA HIS A 1028 -13.08 -17.59 12.09
C HIS A 1028 -13.70 -16.34 12.74
N PHE A 1029 -12.90 -15.48 13.38
CA PHE A 1029 -13.31 -14.22 14.03
C PHE A 1029 -12.58 -12.99 13.46
N GLY A 1030 -11.98 -13.13 12.27
CA GLY A 1030 -11.41 -12.03 11.49
C GLY A 1030 -10.03 -11.58 11.95
N TYR A 1031 -9.52 -10.54 11.27
CA TYR A 1031 -8.17 -9.97 11.44
C TYR A 1031 -7.81 -9.54 12.87
N ASN A 1032 -8.80 -9.39 13.75
CA ASN A 1032 -8.63 -8.85 15.09
C ASN A 1032 -8.37 -9.94 16.15
N HIS A 1033 -8.57 -11.23 15.84
CA HIS A 1033 -8.20 -12.30 16.77
C HIS A 1033 -6.66 -12.52 16.74
N PRO A 1034 -5.94 -12.46 17.88
CA PRO A 1034 -4.47 -12.40 17.86
C PRO A 1034 -3.77 -13.76 17.66
N ALA A 1035 -4.45 -14.88 17.93
CA ALA A 1035 -3.96 -16.21 17.54
C ALA A 1035 -4.33 -16.50 16.08
N LEU A 1036 -3.30 -16.72 15.27
CA LEU A 1036 -3.36 -16.79 13.80
C LEU A 1036 -2.45 -17.89 13.21
N ALA A 1037 -1.64 -18.53 14.04
CA ALA A 1037 -0.73 -19.63 13.72
C ALA A 1037 -0.63 -20.60 14.93
N PRO A 1038 -0.28 -21.90 14.74
CA PRO A 1038 -0.22 -22.87 15.84
C PRO A 1038 0.71 -22.46 16.99
N GLU A 1039 1.80 -21.76 16.69
CA GLU A 1039 2.78 -21.24 17.65
C GLU A 1039 2.17 -20.22 18.63
N GLN A 1040 1.14 -19.48 18.21
CA GLN A 1040 0.52 -18.41 19.01
C GLN A 1040 -0.58 -18.93 19.96
N ILE A 1041 -0.97 -20.20 19.85
CA ILE A 1041 -1.99 -20.84 20.70
C ILE A 1041 -1.49 -21.05 22.13
N CYS A 1042 -0.18 -21.16 22.32
CA CYS A 1042 0.41 -21.19 23.66
C CYS A 1042 0.92 -19.80 24.06
N PHE A 1043 0.44 -19.27 25.18
CA PHE A 1043 0.89 -17.96 25.65
C PHE A 1043 2.27 -18.05 26.31
N VAL A 1044 3.21 -17.26 25.81
CA VAL A 1044 4.51 -16.98 26.43
C VAL A 1044 4.49 -15.52 26.90
N PRO A 1045 4.78 -15.22 28.18
CA PRO A 1045 4.99 -13.85 28.65
C PRO A 1045 6.15 -13.17 27.92
N ARG A 1046 6.08 -11.84 27.82
CA ARG A 1046 7.20 -10.98 27.40
C ARG A 1046 8.15 -10.72 28.58
#